data_AF-Q3T908-F1
#
_entry.id   AF-Q3T908-F1
#
_cell.length_a   1.000
_cell.length_b   1.000
_cell.length_c   1.000
_cell.angle_alpha   90.00
_cell.angle_beta   90.00
_cell.angle_gamma   90.00
#
_symmetry.space_group_name_H-M   'P 1'
#
loop_
_entity.id
_entity.type
_entity.pdbx_description
1 polymer ?
#
loop_
_entity_poly.entity_id
_entity_poly.type
_entity_poly.pdbx_seq_one_letter_code
_entity_poly.pdbx_strand_id
1 'polypeptide(L)'
;MANQPTKYRKFVVGAASAALVASAVAPVAFAAEFTDVKDNNSHKAAIDALSDAGVISGYPDGTFQPNKTLTRSDVVKLMGKWLVSEGYKVPTDYKTKPRFSDLKTTSNDELLKMSALVYDNGVFVGKPDGSLDANGDITRENMAIVLVRAFDRVYDVDLVSYVKAQEFKKDVTDLGKAKAEARPAIDVLDFFDITNPAAPEFNPKSTTTRGQFASFLYKTTKVDFDEVGGGIVAPGVASVKGINATTVEVTMKDKVSNIDSLKFTIDGLTVSNAAVKQTDDKTIVLTTATQKGGEKYTVKLDGKEIGSFTGIEAVVPTTLKITNASVQGKTGQQAILSADTGVKKAGIPVTFNVKADTLNTTNKDQVFEVMTNEDGIATFSYTQYSAGKDEVTAYPTGAPTVRDQGFVFWGVDTILNIEDVTVGNTIANGANKTYKITYKDAKTGKVEANKTFNVSLAENINVTSDKLSNATVNGVKVSQLVNDKAPKTATVTTDSKGEATFTVSGTNTTATPVVFGLNPSNGKTAATYESNLLQAKASTVTFSAQQAEYAIELTRDGGDIAAKDVSNGRKYNVVVKNKEGNIAKNEIINVAFNEDLDRVISTNTQAYFIKVNDDKTQTKLGKQVSVKTDSEGKASFVIGSDVENDYATPIAWIDVNTPNAVEGRLDQGEPLTIGSISYFKDAYLDGAALKVYKGNKETSSFQGNETATFKASLVNQSNKTMPNTSIKTVSYTIFNTGANNVIVDGQTISPNRSFTVTHGAANADLDVKTVDGMSSSVRVLATGTAIDTDGKDYAFTAKEATATFTSVTSVVKEYTGAVGAVNKKTIQFVDKDAITIKDGAKFFGGNGSEIIGIDAFITELESYNNGVIVTYLEDADGKQTFKVVREDTNGQLVNAAKLTEAEITRAKTDSVVVTKATANALVISSNPDVIVEGVTYAYDANATDADLKLYKNAADLAEKITNDESHDVTAKIGGAGNLNLTGDAEGENFTYKIGAASAVTTANGVKASQAVKQQITFTFTEAVKANIDDSVNVGPTGAAVAGTVTDVAGTNVVVTLETALNLGSEINVFDVKGTAVKTKVSEKNVDLTKTPVIKVTSK
;
A
#
# COMPACT_ATOMS: atom_id res chain seq x y z
N MET A 1 64.04 7.76 32.09
CA MET A 1 63.79 6.65 31.14
C MET A 1 62.35 6.75 30.67
N ALA A 2 62.17 6.82 29.36
CA ALA A 2 60.91 7.10 28.69
C ALA A 2 59.87 6.03 29.00
N ASN A 3 58.70 6.45 29.49
CA ASN A 3 57.52 5.61 29.55
C ASN A 3 56.56 6.13 28.49
N GLN A 4 56.57 5.52 27.30
CA GLN A 4 55.52 5.70 26.32
C GLN A 4 54.36 4.76 26.65
N PRO A 5 53.12 5.26 26.79
CA PRO A 5 51.94 4.43 26.67
C PRO A 5 51.45 4.49 25.22
N THR A 6 51.55 3.34 24.56
CA THR A 6 50.88 2.99 23.31
C THR A 6 49.36 3.22 23.39
N LYS A 7 48.79 4.05 22.50
CA LYS A 7 47.33 4.16 22.30
C LYS A 7 46.96 3.67 20.89
N TYR A 8 46.58 2.40 20.76
CA TYR A 8 45.58 1.97 19.77
C TYR A 8 44.34 1.56 20.56
N ARG A 9 43.24 2.30 20.41
CA ARG A 9 41.90 1.84 20.82
C ARG A 9 40.99 1.94 19.62
N LYS A 10 40.51 0.77 19.19
CA LYS A 10 39.53 0.55 18.13
C LYS A 10 38.18 1.15 18.57
N PHE A 11 37.56 1.93 17.70
CA PHE A 11 36.17 2.36 17.87
C PHE A 11 35.23 1.15 17.72
N VAL A 12 34.35 0.96 18.70
CA VAL A 12 33.19 0.08 18.63
C VAL A 12 32.03 0.92 18.10
N VAL A 13 31.55 0.61 16.89
CA VAL A 13 30.33 1.19 16.33
C VAL A 13 29.14 0.50 17.01
N GLY A 14 28.47 1.21 17.92
CA GLY A 14 27.19 0.79 18.48
C GLY A 14 26.07 1.07 17.48
N ALA A 15 25.41 0.01 17.00
CA ALA A 15 24.29 0.10 16.08
C ALA A 15 23.09 0.81 16.72
N ALA A 16 22.71 1.97 16.18
CA ALA A 16 21.39 2.56 16.39
C ALA A 16 20.44 2.00 15.32
N SER A 17 19.42 1.27 15.78
CA SER A 17 18.30 0.78 14.98
C SER A 17 17.49 1.96 14.42
N ALA A 18 17.63 2.22 13.12
CA ALA A 18 16.84 3.20 12.38
C ALA A 18 15.50 2.58 11.93
N ALA A 19 14.39 3.21 12.32
CA ALA A 19 13.10 3.01 11.68
C ALA A 19 13.13 3.65 10.27
N LEU A 20 12.99 2.83 9.24
CA LEU A 20 12.93 3.21 7.83
C LEU A 20 11.50 3.69 7.48
N VAL A 21 11.35 4.96 7.10
CA VAL A 21 10.32 5.41 6.15
C VAL A 21 10.93 6.43 5.18
N ALA A 22 10.67 6.20 3.89
CA ALA A 22 10.95 7.01 2.71
C ALA A 22 12.38 6.96 2.12
N SER A 23 12.56 6.04 1.17
CA SER A 23 13.67 6.00 0.23
C SER A 23 13.61 7.21 -0.72
N ALA A 24 14.37 8.26 -0.42
CA ALA A 24 15.02 9.02 -1.46
C ALA A 24 16.31 8.28 -1.80
N VAL A 25 16.49 7.90 -3.05
CA VAL A 25 17.69 7.24 -3.55
C VAL A 25 18.87 8.22 -3.45
N ALA A 26 19.51 8.29 -2.28
CA ALA A 26 20.85 8.87 -2.19
C ALA A 26 21.80 7.87 -2.89
N PRO A 27 22.61 8.30 -3.87
CA PRO A 27 23.62 7.43 -4.44
C PRO A 27 24.53 6.96 -3.31
N VAL A 28 24.68 5.65 -3.19
CA VAL A 28 25.68 5.01 -2.34
C VAL A 28 27.03 5.55 -2.82
N ALA A 29 27.70 6.34 -1.99
CA ALA A 29 29.04 6.83 -2.30
C ALA A 29 29.97 5.62 -2.37
N PHE A 30 30.22 5.12 -3.58
CA PHE A 30 31.40 4.31 -3.86
C PHE A 30 32.62 5.16 -3.49
N ALA A 31 33.52 4.61 -2.68
CA ALA A 31 34.84 5.18 -2.47
C ALA A 31 35.49 5.36 -3.85
N ALA A 32 35.58 6.61 -4.31
CA ALA A 32 36.18 6.91 -5.60
C ALA A 32 37.69 6.84 -5.46
N GLU A 33 38.32 5.77 -5.97
CA GLU A 33 39.75 5.80 -6.22
C GLU A 33 40.05 6.89 -7.27
N PHE A 34 40.86 7.88 -6.90
CA PHE A 34 41.23 8.95 -7.82
C PHE A 34 42.32 8.47 -8.77
N THR A 35 42.09 8.61 -10.07
CA THR A 35 42.95 8.09 -11.13
C THR A 35 44.39 8.65 -11.11
N ASP A 36 44.59 9.82 -10.49
CA ASP A 36 45.87 10.52 -10.36
C ASP A 36 46.48 10.43 -8.94
N VAL A 37 45.90 9.63 -8.04
CA VAL A 37 46.42 9.36 -6.69
C VAL A 37 46.83 7.88 -6.58
N LYS A 38 48.00 7.58 -7.14
CA LYS A 38 48.61 6.24 -7.09
C LYS A 38 49.11 5.89 -5.68
N ASP A 39 49.31 4.61 -5.39
CA ASP A 39 49.78 4.09 -4.09
C ASP A 39 51.08 4.72 -3.58
N ASN A 40 51.94 5.21 -4.47
CA ASN A 40 53.19 5.89 -4.12
C ASN A 40 53.03 7.40 -3.86
N ASN A 41 51.82 7.95 -3.93
CA ASN A 41 51.57 9.35 -3.63
C ASN A 41 51.65 9.58 -2.11
N SER A 42 52.54 10.48 -1.67
CA SER A 42 52.77 10.79 -0.26
C SER A 42 51.56 11.34 0.49
N HIS A 43 50.52 11.80 -0.23
CA HIS A 43 49.29 12.34 0.34
C HIS A 43 48.12 11.35 0.29
N LYS A 44 48.28 10.15 -0.30
CA LYS A 44 47.18 9.21 -0.56
C LYS A 44 46.37 8.88 0.69
N ALA A 45 47.02 8.49 1.79
CA ALA A 45 46.32 8.12 3.02
C ALA A 45 45.42 9.25 3.58
N ALA A 46 45.87 10.50 3.46
CA ALA A 46 45.09 11.66 3.89
C ALA A 46 43.94 11.96 2.92
N ILE A 47 44.18 11.81 1.62
CA ILE A 47 43.17 12.01 0.57
C ILE A 47 42.05 10.99 0.72
N ASP A 48 42.39 9.71 0.84
CA ASP A 48 41.43 8.61 0.98
C ASP A 48 40.57 8.82 2.24
N ALA A 49 41.20 9.04 3.39
CA ALA A 49 40.47 9.20 4.65
C ALA A 49 39.51 10.40 4.68
N LEU A 50 39.91 11.52 4.08
CA LEU A 50 39.05 12.71 4.00
C LEU A 50 37.98 12.59 2.92
N SER A 51 38.22 11.79 1.87
CA SER A 51 37.23 11.48 0.84
C SER A 51 36.14 10.56 1.41
N ASP A 52 36.54 9.54 2.16
CA ASP A 52 35.63 8.65 2.89
C ASP A 52 34.75 9.40 3.90
N ALA A 53 35.31 10.43 4.54
CA ALA A 53 34.59 11.32 5.44
C ALA A 53 33.70 12.36 4.73
N GLY A 54 33.69 12.39 3.39
CA GLY A 54 32.93 13.37 2.60
C GLY A 54 33.45 14.82 2.69
N VAL A 55 34.63 15.03 3.29
CA VAL A 55 35.24 16.35 3.49
C VAL A 55 35.85 16.86 2.19
N ILE A 56 36.46 15.97 1.42
CA ILE A 56 37.02 16.28 0.10
C ILE A 56 36.36 15.43 -0.98
N SER A 57 36.31 15.96 -2.19
CA SER A 57 35.81 15.27 -3.37
C SER A 57 36.74 15.50 -4.54
N GLY A 58 36.80 14.54 -5.47
CA GLY A 58 37.50 14.69 -6.75
C GLY A 58 36.75 15.60 -7.71
N TYR A 59 37.31 15.73 -8.90
CA TYR A 59 36.71 16.41 -10.04
C TYR A 59 35.82 15.44 -10.84
N PRO A 60 34.89 15.95 -11.65
CA PRO A 60 34.01 15.10 -12.47
C PRO A 60 34.75 14.16 -13.44
N ASP A 61 36.01 14.43 -13.75
CA ASP A 61 36.88 13.60 -14.59
C ASP A 61 37.53 12.41 -13.85
N GLY A 62 37.22 12.23 -12.55
CA GLY A 62 37.76 11.16 -11.73
C GLY A 62 39.16 11.42 -11.16
N THR A 63 39.67 12.66 -11.26
CA THR A 63 40.96 13.07 -10.68
C THR A 63 40.78 13.81 -9.35
N PHE A 64 41.81 13.82 -8.49
CA PHE A 64 41.88 14.64 -7.28
C PHE A 64 42.70 15.91 -7.44
N GLN A 65 43.68 15.88 -8.36
CA GLN A 65 44.67 16.91 -8.65
C GLN A 65 45.50 17.32 -7.41
N PRO A 66 46.28 16.40 -6.80
CA PRO A 66 47.00 16.66 -5.54
C PRO A 66 48.03 17.79 -5.66
N ASN A 67 48.55 18.05 -6.87
CA ASN A 67 49.54 19.10 -7.13
C ASN A 67 48.91 20.45 -7.52
N LYS A 68 47.59 20.55 -7.62
CA LYS A 68 46.91 21.82 -7.92
C LYS A 68 47.08 22.78 -6.75
N THR A 69 47.54 24.00 -7.04
CA THR A 69 47.54 25.11 -6.06
C THR A 69 46.12 25.44 -5.64
N LEU A 70 45.92 25.61 -4.33
CA LEU A 70 44.62 25.98 -3.76
C LEU A 70 44.40 27.48 -3.80
N THR A 71 43.21 27.85 -4.28
CA THR A 71 42.66 29.19 -4.08
C THR A 71 42.04 29.30 -2.69
N ARG A 72 41.80 30.53 -2.24
CA ARG A 72 41.10 30.80 -0.98
C ARG A 72 39.67 30.28 -1.00
N SER A 73 38.99 30.31 -2.14
CA SER A 73 37.66 29.69 -2.28
C SER A 73 37.70 28.17 -2.15
N ASP A 74 38.73 27.51 -2.70
CA ASP A 74 38.91 26.07 -2.52
C ASP A 74 39.08 25.71 -1.03
N VAL A 75 39.88 26.49 -0.28
CA VAL A 75 40.04 26.27 1.18
C VAL A 75 38.76 26.52 1.95
N VAL A 76 38.00 27.58 1.64
CA VAL A 76 36.70 27.84 2.26
C VAL A 76 35.74 26.67 2.04
N LYS A 77 35.70 26.10 0.83
CA LYS A 77 34.87 24.94 0.54
C LYS A 77 35.30 23.70 1.33
N LEU A 78 36.61 23.42 1.39
CA LEU A 78 37.15 22.28 2.12
C LEU A 78 36.88 22.40 3.62
N MET A 79 37.11 23.57 4.22
CA MET A 79 36.84 23.81 5.64
C MET A 79 35.33 23.82 5.94
N GLY A 80 34.50 24.37 5.05
CA GLY A 80 33.06 24.31 5.20
C GLY A 80 32.54 22.87 5.17
N LYS A 81 33.04 22.03 4.26
CA LYS A 81 32.69 20.59 4.20
C LYS A 81 33.15 19.85 5.46
N TRP A 82 34.33 20.18 5.98
CA TRP A 82 34.77 19.65 7.26
C TRP A 82 33.83 20.05 8.41
N LEU A 83 33.43 21.32 8.50
CA LEU A 83 32.44 21.72 9.52
C LEU A 83 31.10 20.98 9.37
N VAL A 84 30.65 20.74 8.14
CA VAL A 84 29.45 19.92 7.90
C VAL A 84 29.66 18.47 8.38
N SER A 85 30.84 17.87 8.18
CA SER A 85 31.14 16.54 8.72
C SER A 85 31.19 16.50 10.24
N GLU A 86 31.56 17.62 10.88
CA GLU A 86 31.49 17.81 12.35
C GLU A 86 30.07 18.17 12.85
N GLY A 87 29.06 18.16 11.98
CA GLY A 87 27.65 18.38 12.34
C GLY A 87 27.17 19.83 12.34
N TYR A 88 28.00 20.78 11.91
CA TYR A 88 27.59 22.18 11.80
C TYR A 88 26.62 22.39 10.63
N LYS A 89 25.56 23.16 10.87
CA LYS A 89 24.50 23.41 9.87
C LYS A 89 24.80 24.68 9.07
N VAL A 90 24.62 24.59 7.76
CA VAL A 90 24.71 25.76 6.86
C VAL A 90 23.65 26.81 7.27
N PRO A 91 24.05 28.07 7.55
CA PRO A 91 23.12 29.14 7.89
C PRO A 91 22.07 29.32 6.80
N THR A 92 20.78 29.41 7.14
CA THR A 92 19.69 29.46 6.15
C THR A 92 19.67 30.75 5.32
N ASP A 93 20.30 31.82 5.82
CA ASP A 93 20.39 33.13 5.18
C ASP A 93 21.62 33.28 4.26
N TYR A 94 22.41 32.21 4.06
CA TYR A 94 23.66 32.23 3.26
C TYR A 94 23.48 32.88 1.87
N LYS A 95 22.30 32.70 1.27
CA LYS A 95 21.98 33.18 -0.08
C LYS A 95 21.55 34.64 -0.13
N THR A 96 20.89 35.12 0.93
CA THR A 96 20.38 36.50 1.02
C THR A 96 21.37 37.45 1.67
N LYS A 97 22.35 36.93 2.42
CA LYS A 97 23.37 37.72 3.12
C LYS A 97 24.77 37.12 2.95
N PRO A 98 25.44 37.33 1.80
CA PRO A 98 26.83 36.91 1.62
C PRO A 98 27.74 37.52 2.71
N ARG A 99 28.65 36.72 3.29
CA ARG A 99 29.50 37.16 4.42
C ARG A 99 30.76 37.91 4.01
N PHE A 100 31.18 37.77 2.75
CA PHE A 100 32.31 38.48 2.19
C PHE A 100 31.82 39.51 1.17
N SER A 101 32.43 40.69 1.17
CA SER A 101 31.99 41.86 0.39
C SER A 101 32.10 41.68 -1.12
N ASP A 102 32.99 40.80 -1.58
CA ASP A 102 33.21 40.44 -2.98
C ASP A 102 32.30 39.28 -3.46
N LEU A 103 31.56 38.63 -2.56
CA LEU A 103 30.56 37.63 -2.90
C LEU A 103 29.18 38.26 -3.06
N LYS A 104 28.52 37.94 -4.17
CA LYS A 104 27.13 38.35 -4.47
C LYS A 104 26.16 37.19 -4.27
N THR A 105 24.87 37.48 -4.13
CA THR A 105 23.80 36.46 -4.03
C THR A 105 23.73 35.52 -5.24
N THR A 106 24.35 35.92 -6.36
CA THR A 106 24.50 35.14 -7.60
C THR A 106 25.82 34.39 -7.73
N SER A 107 26.70 34.44 -6.71
CA SER A 107 27.95 33.66 -6.71
C SER A 107 27.65 32.16 -6.66
N ASN A 108 28.67 31.33 -6.89
CA ASN A 108 28.55 29.88 -6.80
C ASN A 108 27.88 29.46 -5.48
N ASP A 109 26.79 28.69 -5.58
CA ASP A 109 25.91 28.37 -4.45
C ASP A 109 26.64 27.61 -3.33
N GLU A 110 27.50 26.63 -3.69
CA GLU A 110 28.36 25.93 -2.73
C GLU A 110 29.33 26.88 -2.02
N LEU A 111 29.96 27.81 -2.76
CA LEU A 111 30.82 28.81 -2.16
C LEU A 111 30.05 29.72 -1.19
N LEU A 112 28.82 30.14 -1.52
CA LEU A 112 27.98 30.94 -0.62
C LEU A 112 27.63 30.18 0.66
N LYS A 113 27.25 28.90 0.55
CA LYS A 113 26.95 28.04 1.70
C LYS A 113 28.16 27.89 2.62
N MET A 114 29.29 27.49 2.04
CA MET A 114 30.49 27.18 2.81
C MET A 114 31.14 28.44 3.37
N SER A 115 31.15 29.55 2.62
CA SER A 115 31.65 30.85 3.10
C SER A 115 30.84 31.40 4.27
N ALA A 116 29.52 31.27 4.25
CA ALA A 116 28.69 31.64 5.39
C ALA A 116 29.03 30.80 6.63
N LEU A 117 29.14 29.48 6.44
CA LEU A 117 29.44 28.55 7.52
C LEU A 117 30.81 28.82 8.19
N VAL A 118 31.88 28.94 7.40
CA VAL A 118 33.22 29.17 7.96
C VAL A 118 33.38 30.59 8.54
N TYR A 119 32.66 31.58 8.02
CA TYR A 119 32.72 32.94 8.53
C TYR A 119 31.99 33.08 9.86
N ASP A 120 30.76 32.57 9.94
CA ASP A 120 29.92 32.69 11.14
C ASP A 120 30.52 31.91 12.34
N ASN A 121 31.25 30.83 12.06
CA ASN A 121 31.99 30.08 13.09
C ASN A 121 33.41 30.62 13.33
N GLY A 122 33.78 31.73 12.69
CA GLY A 122 35.08 32.39 12.88
C GLY A 122 36.27 31.59 12.38
N VAL A 123 36.06 30.54 11.57
CA VAL A 123 37.10 29.67 11.00
C VAL A 123 37.87 30.41 9.89
N PHE A 124 37.17 31.21 9.08
CA PHE A 124 37.76 31.98 7.99
C PHE A 124 37.18 33.39 7.92
N VAL A 125 38.01 34.42 8.12
CA VAL A 125 37.58 35.82 8.30
C VAL A 125 37.83 36.74 7.10
N GLY A 126 38.46 36.26 6.03
CA GLY A 126 38.72 37.06 4.81
C GLY A 126 39.91 38.03 4.96
N LYS A 127 39.96 39.05 4.10
CA LYS A 127 40.92 40.16 4.17
C LYS A 127 40.36 41.30 5.03
N PRO A 128 41.20 42.23 5.52
CA PRO A 128 40.75 43.37 6.33
C PRO A 128 39.72 44.28 5.66
N ASP A 129 39.65 44.29 4.32
CA ASP A 129 38.64 45.01 3.53
C ASP A 129 37.27 44.28 3.44
N GLY A 130 37.13 43.16 4.15
CA GLY A 130 35.93 42.32 4.17
C GLY A 130 35.80 41.38 2.97
N SER A 131 36.75 41.38 2.03
CA SER A 131 36.70 40.50 0.86
C SER A 131 37.22 39.09 1.17
N LEU A 132 36.69 38.09 0.47
CA LEU A 132 37.25 36.75 0.46
C LEU A 132 38.53 36.70 -0.36
N ASP A 133 38.57 37.40 -1.51
CA ASP A 133 39.54 37.20 -2.59
C ASP A 133 39.52 35.74 -3.08
N ALA A 134 38.35 35.33 -3.59
CA ALA A 134 38.03 33.94 -3.91
C ALA A 134 39.04 33.25 -4.86
N ASN A 135 39.65 34.02 -5.77
CA ASN A 135 40.59 33.52 -6.78
C ASN A 135 42.06 33.63 -6.33
N GLY A 136 42.36 34.34 -5.25
CA GLY A 136 43.72 34.46 -4.75
C GLY A 136 44.24 33.14 -4.20
N ASP A 137 45.52 32.86 -4.42
CA ASP A 137 46.19 31.69 -3.85
C ASP A 137 46.34 31.82 -2.32
N ILE A 138 46.35 30.68 -1.63
CA ILE A 138 46.62 30.63 -0.19
C ILE A 138 48.06 30.21 0.10
N THR A 139 48.80 31.06 0.80
CA THR A 139 50.16 30.75 1.28
C THR A 139 50.11 29.81 2.49
N ARG A 140 51.19 29.04 2.70
CA ARG A 140 51.30 28.08 3.81
C ARG A 140 51.20 28.73 5.19
N GLU A 141 51.72 29.96 5.36
CA GLU A 141 51.55 30.72 6.60
C GLU A 141 50.08 31.10 6.88
N ASN A 142 49.29 31.38 5.84
CA ASN A 142 47.87 31.68 5.98
C ASN A 142 47.04 30.41 6.21
N MET A 143 47.41 29.30 5.57
CA MET A 143 46.82 27.99 5.86
C MET A 143 47.02 27.61 7.34
N ALA A 144 48.22 27.80 7.90
CA ALA A 144 48.49 27.51 9.31
C ALA A 144 47.54 28.28 10.23
N ILE A 145 47.35 29.58 9.98
CA ILE A 145 46.39 30.41 10.72
C ILE A 145 44.98 29.84 10.63
N VAL A 146 44.54 29.47 9.42
CA VAL A 146 43.17 28.96 9.20
C VAL A 146 42.97 27.62 9.92
N LEU A 147 43.91 26.69 9.84
CA LEU A 147 43.80 25.39 10.50
C LEU A 147 43.79 25.53 12.03
N VAL A 148 44.73 26.27 12.61
CA VAL A 148 44.77 26.47 14.07
C VAL A 148 43.50 27.14 14.55
N ARG A 149 43.04 28.19 13.86
CA ARG A 149 41.77 28.84 14.19
C ARG A 149 40.59 27.90 14.04
N ALA A 150 40.56 27.05 13.03
CA ALA A 150 39.45 26.12 12.82
C ALA A 150 39.28 25.20 14.03
N PHE A 151 40.38 24.63 14.50
CA PHE A 151 40.36 23.71 15.64
C PHE A 151 40.18 24.44 16.98
N ASP A 152 40.75 25.64 17.17
CA ASP A 152 40.43 26.50 18.32
C ASP A 152 38.92 26.71 18.46
N ARG A 153 38.23 26.98 17.34
CA ARG A 153 36.78 27.26 17.36
C ARG A 153 35.91 26.02 17.49
N VAL A 154 36.31 24.91 16.87
CA VAL A 154 35.51 23.67 16.91
C VAL A 154 35.64 22.96 18.26
N TYR A 155 36.83 22.98 18.85
CA TYR A 155 37.08 22.30 20.14
C TYR A 155 37.05 23.25 21.35
N ASP A 156 36.77 24.53 21.13
CA ASP A 156 36.75 25.59 22.17
C ASP A 156 38.05 25.63 23.00
N VAL A 157 39.19 25.62 22.30
CA VAL A 157 40.54 25.63 22.87
C VAL A 157 41.34 26.86 22.42
N ASP A 158 42.43 27.15 23.14
CA ASP A 158 43.41 28.17 22.73
C ASP A 158 44.77 27.49 22.54
N LEU A 159 44.97 26.89 21.36
CA LEU A 159 46.17 26.14 21.01
C LEU A 159 47.41 27.02 21.07
N VAL A 160 47.29 28.29 20.66
CA VAL A 160 48.41 29.24 20.66
C VAL A 160 48.89 29.51 22.07
N SER A 161 47.99 29.79 23.01
CA SER A 161 48.35 30.01 24.41
C SER A 161 48.90 28.74 25.06
N TYR A 162 48.30 27.59 24.75
CA TYR A 162 48.77 26.29 25.24
C TYR A 162 50.21 26.02 24.82
N VAL A 163 50.50 26.06 23.52
CA VAL A 163 51.84 25.77 22.97
C VAL A 163 52.87 26.82 23.43
N LYS A 164 52.47 28.07 23.57
CA LYS A 164 53.35 29.13 24.10
C LYS A 164 53.80 28.87 25.55
N ALA A 165 53.00 28.15 26.34
CA ALA A 165 53.33 27.78 27.71
C ALA A 165 54.19 26.50 27.81
N GLN A 166 54.35 25.74 26.72
CA GLN A 166 55.15 24.53 26.70
C GLN A 166 56.61 24.82 26.33
N GLU A 167 57.54 24.10 26.96
CA GLU A 167 58.90 23.98 26.46
C GLU A 167 58.96 22.82 25.47
N PHE A 168 59.22 23.11 24.19
CA PHE A 168 59.42 22.11 23.15
C PHE A 168 60.51 22.53 22.17
N LYS A 169 61.08 21.55 21.48
CA LYS A 169 62.07 21.78 20.43
C LYS A 169 61.35 22.25 19.18
N LYS A 170 61.65 23.48 18.73
CA LYS A 170 61.12 24.02 17.48
C LYS A 170 61.94 23.49 16.31
N ASP A 171 61.32 22.65 15.48
CA ASP A 171 61.96 22.01 14.33
C ASP A 171 61.89 22.87 13.07
N VAL A 172 60.97 23.85 13.01
CA VAL A 172 60.86 24.79 11.88
C VAL A 172 61.98 25.85 11.91
N THR A 173 62.93 25.73 10.98
CA THR A 173 64.13 26.58 10.89
C THR A 173 63.90 27.94 10.23
N ASP A 174 62.89 28.07 9.37
CA ASP A 174 62.61 29.27 8.59
C ASP A 174 61.41 30.08 9.11
N LEU A 175 61.00 29.85 10.37
CA LEU A 175 59.89 30.55 11.04
C LEU A 175 60.00 32.09 10.96
N GLY A 176 61.23 32.61 10.99
CA GLY A 176 61.50 34.05 10.85
C GLY A 176 61.02 34.65 9.53
N LYS A 177 60.93 33.86 8.45
CA LYS A 177 60.40 34.30 7.14
C LYS A 177 58.89 34.47 7.13
N ALA A 178 58.17 33.87 8.10
CA ALA A 178 56.72 34.03 8.23
C ALA A 178 56.36 35.41 8.77
N LYS A 179 55.20 35.93 8.39
CA LYS A 179 54.62 37.14 8.99
C LYS A 179 54.38 36.93 10.49
N ALA A 180 54.54 37.99 11.29
CA ALA A 180 54.52 37.90 12.75
C ALA A 180 53.26 37.19 13.31
N GLU A 181 52.10 37.51 12.74
CA GLU A 181 50.81 36.94 13.10
C GLU A 181 50.63 35.45 12.74
N ALA A 182 51.44 34.90 11.82
CA ALA A 182 51.38 33.48 11.45
C ALA A 182 52.32 32.60 12.28
N ARG A 183 53.36 33.18 12.89
CA ARG A 183 54.38 32.43 13.63
C ARG A 183 53.80 31.56 14.75
N PRO A 184 52.87 32.04 15.59
CA PRO A 184 52.31 31.21 16.65
C PRO A 184 51.52 30.02 16.10
N ALA A 185 50.81 30.18 14.98
CA ALA A 185 50.09 29.08 14.35
C ALA A 185 51.06 28.04 13.76
N ILE A 186 52.20 28.47 13.20
CA ILE A 186 53.23 27.55 12.72
C ILE A 186 53.88 26.79 13.88
N ASP A 187 54.18 27.47 15.01
CA ASP A 187 54.66 26.82 16.24
C ASP A 187 53.66 25.75 16.73
N VAL A 188 52.34 26.00 16.64
CA VAL A 188 51.31 25.01 17.00
C VAL A 188 51.38 23.79 16.07
N LEU A 189 51.49 24.01 14.76
CA LEU A 189 51.61 22.89 13.81
C LEU A 189 52.91 22.10 14.01
N ASP A 190 53.98 22.75 14.46
CA ASP A 190 55.27 22.13 14.79
C ASP A 190 55.15 21.28 16.06
N PHE A 191 54.59 21.85 17.13
CA PHE A 191 54.39 21.18 18.42
C PHE A 191 53.62 19.86 18.30
N PHE A 192 52.58 19.82 17.46
CA PHE A 192 51.75 18.63 17.26
C PHE A 192 52.23 17.71 16.13
N ASP A 193 53.45 17.88 15.62
CA ASP A 193 54.00 17.10 14.49
C ASP A 193 53.10 17.10 13.23
N ILE A 194 52.29 18.17 13.08
CA ILE A 194 51.43 18.38 11.92
C ILE A 194 52.31 18.77 10.71
N THR A 195 53.35 19.59 10.95
CA THR A 195 54.40 19.81 9.95
C THR A 195 55.28 18.57 9.77
N ASN A 196 56.22 18.60 8.81
CA ASN A 196 57.12 17.47 8.60
C ASN A 196 58.46 17.76 9.28
N PRO A 197 58.79 17.14 10.43
CA PRO A 197 60.07 17.39 11.11
C PRO A 197 61.29 16.93 10.29
N ALA A 198 61.11 16.04 9.32
CA ALA A 198 62.18 15.63 8.39
C ALA A 198 62.46 16.68 7.29
N ALA A 199 61.62 17.71 7.15
CA ALA A 199 61.78 18.82 6.23
C ALA A 199 61.73 20.14 7.03
N PRO A 200 62.86 20.58 7.61
CA PRO A 200 62.89 21.66 8.61
C PRO A 200 62.52 23.05 8.05
N GLU A 201 62.32 23.18 6.74
CA GLU A 201 61.82 24.40 6.10
C GLU A 201 60.29 24.33 5.92
N PHE A 202 59.55 25.15 6.65
CA PHE A 202 58.10 25.26 6.51
C PHE A 202 57.70 25.99 5.22
N ASN A 203 58.58 26.83 4.66
CA ASN A 203 58.34 27.62 3.45
C ASN A 203 57.06 28.50 3.53
N PRO A 204 56.98 29.43 4.50
CA PRO A 204 55.73 30.13 4.86
C PRO A 204 55.12 30.96 3.72
N LYS A 205 55.94 31.43 2.78
CA LYS A 205 55.51 32.27 1.64
C LYS A 205 55.08 31.48 0.41
N SER A 206 55.37 30.19 0.32
CA SER A 206 54.94 29.35 -0.80
C SER A 206 53.44 29.11 -0.77
N THR A 207 52.85 28.88 -1.95
CA THR A 207 51.44 28.48 -2.08
C THR A 207 51.26 27.04 -1.58
N THR A 208 50.02 26.69 -1.25
CA THR A 208 49.65 25.36 -0.74
C THR A 208 48.94 24.56 -1.83
N THR A 209 49.35 23.32 -2.07
CA THR A 209 48.63 22.43 -3.01
C THR A 209 47.50 21.66 -2.32
N ARG A 210 46.55 21.12 -3.10
CA ARG A 210 45.43 20.30 -2.59
C ARG A 210 45.89 19.12 -1.74
N GLY A 211 46.89 18.37 -2.21
CA GLY A 211 47.43 17.21 -1.48
C GLY A 211 48.11 17.61 -0.17
N GLN A 212 48.86 18.72 -0.18
CA GLN A 212 49.47 19.25 1.04
C GLN A 212 48.42 19.64 2.08
N PHE A 213 47.39 20.41 1.67
CA PHE A 213 46.32 20.81 2.56
C PHE A 213 45.55 19.62 3.13
N ALA A 214 45.27 18.59 2.31
CA ALA A 214 44.64 17.35 2.76
C ALA A 214 45.48 16.66 3.84
N SER A 215 46.81 16.58 3.66
CA SER A 215 47.70 16.02 4.70
C SER A 215 47.74 16.84 5.98
N PHE A 216 47.76 18.17 5.88
CA PHE A 216 47.71 19.02 7.08
C PHE A 216 46.40 18.84 7.83
N LEU A 217 45.26 18.95 7.15
CA LEU A 217 43.94 18.77 7.76
C LEU A 217 43.80 17.38 8.38
N TYR A 218 44.17 16.32 7.65
CA TYR A 218 44.11 14.95 8.15
C TYR A 218 44.99 14.74 9.39
N LYS A 219 46.21 15.29 9.41
CA LYS A 219 47.05 15.21 10.60
C LYS A 219 46.44 15.97 11.77
N THR A 220 45.89 17.15 11.54
CA THR A 220 45.22 17.92 12.59
C THR A 220 44.01 17.17 13.16
N THR A 221 43.20 16.48 12.34
CA THR A 221 42.08 15.66 12.83
C THR A 221 42.51 14.40 13.59
N LYS A 222 43.79 14.03 13.57
CA LYS A 222 44.36 12.93 14.36
C LYS A 222 44.91 13.38 15.71
N VAL A 223 44.98 14.68 15.96
CA VAL A 223 45.40 15.21 17.25
C VAL A 223 44.25 15.09 18.24
N ASP A 224 44.56 14.54 19.41
CA ASP A 224 43.64 14.48 20.55
C ASP A 224 43.71 15.82 21.30
N PHE A 225 42.77 16.73 21.02
CA PHE A 225 42.71 18.05 21.66
C PHE A 225 42.06 18.01 23.04
N ASP A 226 41.59 16.86 23.52
CA ASP A 226 41.01 16.74 24.86
C ASP A 226 42.03 17.05 25.97
N GLU A 227 43.33 16.85 25.69
CA GLU A 227 44.43 17.25 26.59
C GLU A 227 44.68 18.77 26.62
N VAL A 228 44.12 19.51 25.67
CA VAL A 228 44.22 20.97 25.53
C VAL A 228 42.94 21.69 26.03
N GLY A 229 41.87 20.94 26.28
CA GLY A 229 40.55 21.43 26.72
C GLY A 229 40.55 22.09 28.10
N GLY A 230 40.63 23.41 28.14
CA GLY A 230 40.46 24.22 29.35
C GLY A 230 41.53 25.30 29.44
N GLY A 231 41.13 26.57 29.24
CA GLY A 231 42.04 27.71 29.43
C GLY A 231 42.81 27.59 30.75
N ILE A 232 44.13 27.74 30.70
CA ILE A 232 45.11 27.67 31.81
C ILE A 232 44.55 27.02 33.08
N VAL A 233 44.50 25.68 33.11
CA VAL A 233 44.25 24.92 34.33
C VAL A 233 45.55 24.76 35.13
N ALA A 234 45.56 25.27 36.36
CA ALA A 234 46.64 25.06 37.31
C ALA A 234 46.77 23.56 37.69
N PRO A 235 47.94 23.09 38.17
CA PRO A 235 48.10 21.71 38.64
C PRO A 235 47.02 21.32 39.67
N GLY A 236 46.28 20.24 39.39
CA GLY A 236 45.20 19.72 40.25
C GLY A 236 43.77 19.96 39.73
N VAL A 237 43.57 20.86 38.75
CA VAL A 237 42.25 21.11 38.12
C VAL A 237 42.21 20.49 36.73
N ALA A 238 41.10 19.82 36.39
CA ALA A 238 40.86 19.17 35.11
C ALA A 238 40.08 20.08 34.14
N SER A 239 39.03 20.76 34.61
CA SER A 239 38.27 21.71 33.76
C SER A 239 37.47 22.71 34.58
N VAL A 240 37.14 23.85 33.97
CA VAL A 240 36.20 24.86 34.48
C VAL A 240 35.14 25.12 33.41
N LYS A 241 33.85 25.01 33.73
CA LYS A 241 32.74 25.13 32.76
C LYS A 241 31.59 25.95 33.34
N GLY A 242 31.12 26.96 32.59
CA GLY A 242 29.81 27.57 32.86
C GLY A 242 28.71 26.57 32.50
N ILE A 243 27.78 26.30 33.42
CA ILE A 243 26.70 25.32 33.21
C ILE A 243 25.40 26.03 32.84
N ASN A 244 25.08 27.09 33.56
CA ASN A 244 23.95 27.98 33.28
C ASN A 244 24.28 29.37 33.82
N ALA A 245 23.32 30.29 33.75
CA ALA A 245 23.54 31.69 34.14
C ALA A 245 23.94 31.91 35.61
N THR A 246 23.82 30.92 36.50
CA THR A 246 24.19 31.06 37.91
C THR A 246 25.04 29.89 38.42
N THR A 247 25.52 29.02 37.54
CA THR A 247 26.22 27.79 37.93
C THR A 247 27.49 27.59 37.11
N VAL A 248 28.58 27.29 37.81
CA VAL A 248 29.89 26.97 37.22
C VAL A 248 30.38 25.67 37.84
N GLU A 249 30.82 24.72 37.03
CA GLU A 249 31.47 23.49 37.49
C GLU A 249 32.99 23.62 37.39
N VAL A 250 33.67 23.22 38.47
CA VAL A 250 35.12 23.05 38.55
C VAL A 250 35.40 21.57 38.80
N THR A 251 35.97 20.88 37.82
CA THR A 251 36.34 19.47 37.95
C THR A 251 37.81 19.36 38.33
N MET A 252 38.11 18.65 39.42
CA MET A 252 39.46 18.40 39.92
C MET A 252 40.03 17.10 39.32
N LYS A 253 41.37 16.99 39.21
CA LYS A 253 42.03 15.74 38.77
C LYS A 253 41.89 14.64 39.82
N ASP A 254 42.02 15.03 41.09
CA ASP A 254 41.92 14.17 42.26
C ASP A 254 40.59 14.36 43.00
N LYS A 255 40.26 13.40 43.86
CA LYS A 255 39.08 13.46 44.73
C LYS A 255 39.14 14.67 45.66
N VAL A 256 38.01 15.38 45.80
CA VAL A 256 37.84 16.49 46.73
C VAL A 256 37.50 15.93 48.11
N SER A 257 38.46 15.96 49.03
CA SER A 257 38.29 15.42 50.39
C SER A 257 37.67 16.41 51.38
N ASN A 258 37.85 17.72 51.18
CA ASN A 258 37.29 18.76 52.05
C ASN A 258 37.03 20.06 51.27
N ILE A 259 35.76 20.33 50.95
CA ILE A 259 35.37 21.52 50.20
C ILE A 259 35.58 22.82 50.98
N ASP A 260 35.42 22.80 52.31
CA ASP A 260 35.55 23.98 53.17
C ASP A 260 36.99 24.53 53.20
N SER A 261 37.97 23.72 52.78
CA SER A 261 39.37 24.13 52.67
C SER A 261 39.72 24.87 51.38
N LEU A 262 38.80 24.89 50.40
CA LEU A 262 39.02 25.47 49.07
C LEU A 262 38.28 26.80 48.94
N LYS A 263 38.99 27.89 48.64
CA LYS A 263 38.35 29.22 48.46
C LYS A 263 38.27 29.61 46.99
N PHE A 264 37.07 29.49 46.43
CA PHE A 264 36.79 29.90 45.05
C PHE A 264 36.37 31.36 44.95
N THR A 265 36.96 32.09 44.01
CA THR A 265 36.50 33.42 43.59
C THR A 265 36.42 33.49 42.07
N ILE A 266 35.56 34.36 41.55
CA ILE A 266 35.41 34.60 40.11
C ILE A 266 35.52 36.10 39.88
N ASP A 267 36.41 36.52 39.00
CA ASP A 267 36.62 37.94 38.72
C ASP A 267 35.32 38.54 38.15
N GLY A 268 34.80 39.59 38.81
CA GLY A 268 33.56 40.26 38.39
C GLY A 268 32.26 39.51 38.70
N LEU A 269 32.30 38.38 39.41
CA LEU A 269 31.12 37.56 39.70
C LEU A 269 31.15 36.99 41.12
N THR A 270 30.12 37.27 41.92
CA THR A 270 30.03 36.76 43.29
C THR A 270 29.75 35.26 43.30
N VAL A 271 30.51 34.49 44.08
CA VAL A 271 30.23 33.08 44.39
C VAL A 271 29.48 33.01 45.72
N SER A 272 28.26 32.48 45.72
CA SER A 272 27.40 32.37 46.91
C SER A 272 27.50 31.01 47.60
N ASN A 273 27.87 29.96 46.86
CA ASN A 273 28.02 28.61 47.40
C ASN A 273 29.05 27.82 46.58
N ALA A 274 29.71 26.84 47.22
CA ALA A 274 30.56 25.85 46.59
C ALA A 274 30.27 24.48 47.23
N ALA A 275 29.88 23.50 46.42
CA ALA A 275 29.55 22.17 46.92
C ALA A 275 30.10 21.08 46.02
N VAL A 276 30.52 19.94 46.57
CA VAL A 276 30.87 18.76 45.77
C VAL A 276 29.59 18.15 45.19
N LYS A 277 29.63 17.79 43.91
CA LYS A 277 28.51 17.19 43.20
C LYS A 277 28.14 15.86 43.85
N GLN A 278 26.84 15.55 43.99
CA GLN A 278 26.45 14.29 44.65
C GLN A 278 26.81 13.04 43.83
N THR A 279 26.89 13.18 42.50
CA THR A 279 27.12 12.07 41.58
C THR A 279 28.60 11.68 41.44
N ASP A 280 29.52 12.58 41.77
CA ASP A 280 30.95 12.34 41.67
C ASP A 280 31.74 13.19 42.69
N ASP A 281 32.85 12.65 43.20
CA ASP A 281 33.63 13.27 44.26
C ASP A 281 34.79 14.15 43.73
N LYS A 282 34.77 14.52 42.45
CA LYS A 282 35.80 15.33 41.79
C LYS A 282 35.28 16.70 41.33
N THR A 283 33.98 16.84 41.14
CA THR A 283 33.35 18.02 40.58
C THR A 283 32.78 18.89 41.68
N ILE A 284 33.12 20.17 41.63
CA ILE A 284 32.66 21.20 42.54
C ILE A 284 31.71 22.10 41.76
N VAL A 285 30.50 22.28 42.29
CA VAL A 285 29.48 23.17 41.76
C VAL A 285 29.56 24.49 42.51
N LEU A 286 29.90 25.55 41.80
CA LEU A 286 29.89 26.92 42.29
C LEU A 286 28.55 27.57 41.91
N THR A 287 27.82 28.06 42.90
CA THR A 287 26.65 28.92 42.68
C THR A 287 27.13 30.38 42.63
N THR A 288 26.77 31.09 41.57
CA THR A 288 27.22 32.45 41.29
C THR A 288 26.05 33.42 41.20
N ALA A 289 26.35 34.73 41.25
CA ALA A 289 25.43 35.74 40.70
C ALA A 289 25.16 35.48 39.21
N THR A 290 24.11 36.10 38.67
CA THR A 290 23.74 35.97 37.25
C THR A 290 24.88 36.42 36.34
N GLN A 291 25.35 35.51 35.51
CA GLN A 291 26.37 35.70 34.49
C GLN A 291 25.80 36.50 33.32
N LYS A 292 26.66 37.26 32.65
CA LYS A 292 26.33 37.91 31.39
C LYS A 292 26.71 37.00 30.22
N GLY A 293 25.76 36.79 29.31
CA GLY A 293 26.00 35.98 28.10
C GLY A 293 27.19 36.46 27.28
N GLY A 294 28.11 35.56 26.96
CA GLY A 294 29.28 35.85 26.13
C GLY A 294 30.43 36.58 26.83
N GLU A 295 30.28 36.96 28.11
CA GLU A 295 31.35 37.56 28.90
C GLU A 295 32.30 36.48 29.43
N LYS A 296 33.62 36.64 29.27
CA LYS A 296 34.60 35.67 29.78
C LYS A 296 34.91 35.94 31.25
N TYR A 297 34.73 34.93 32.10
CA TYR A 297 35.00 34.97 33.53
C TYR A 297 36.20 34.09 33.89
N THR A 298 37.05 34.56 34.80
CA THR A 298 38.21 33.81 35.31
C THR A 298 37.93 33.30 36.71
N VAL A 299 38.13 32.01 36.94
CA VAL A 299 37.95 31.34 38.23
C VAL A 299 39.31 31.21 38.92
N LYS A 300 39.33 31.54 40.21
CA LYS A 300 40.50 31.46 41.07
C LYS A 300 40.25 30.54 42.26
N LEU A 301 41.25 29.77 42.64
CA LEU A 301 41.31 28.98 43.88
C LEU A 301 42.44 29.55 44.75
N ASP A 302 42.10 29.96 45.96
CA ASP A 302 43.03 30.59 46.91
C ASP A 302 43.81 31.77 46.28
N GLY A 303 43.13 32.54 45.42
CA GLY A 303 43.69 33.69 44.71
C GLY A 303 44.53 33.36 43.47
N LYS A 304 44.74 32.07 43.14
CA LYS A 304 45.45 31.65 41.92
C LYS A 304 44.46 31.30 40.82
N GLU A 305 44.73 31.74 39.60
CA GLU A 305 43.92 31.41 38.43
C GLU A 305 43.97 29.90 38.15
N ILE A 306 42.79 29.29 38.03
CA ILE A 306 42.64 27.85 37.78
C ILE A 306 41.86 27.51 36.52
N GLY A 307 41.28 28.52 35.86
CA GLY A 307 40.59 28.34 34.59
C GLY A 307 39.67 29.52 34.28
N SER A 308 39.03 29.46 33.11
CA SER A 308 38.06 30.47 32.68
C SER A 308 36.87 29.83 31.99
N PHE A 309 35.72 30.48 32.01
CA PHE A 309 34.53 30.06 31.27
C PHE A 309 33.84 31.28 30.62
N THR A 310 33.02 31.03 29.61
CA THR A 310 32.17 32.06 28.99
C THR A 310 30.81 32.06 29.67
N GLY A 311 30.35 33.22 30.11
CA GLY A 311 29.09 33.41 30.80
C GLY A 311 27.89 33.04 29.94
N ILE A 312 26.90 32.43 30.57
CA ILE A 312 25.67 31.96 29.93
C ILE A 312 24.54 32.93 30.29
N GLU A 313 23.82 33.43 29.29
CA GLU A 313 22.67 34.31 29.53
C GLU A 313 21.49 33.53 30.13
N ALA A 314 20.85 34.09 31.15
CA ALA A 314 19.66 33.52 31.76
C ALA A 314 18.49 33.53 30.77
N VAL A 315 17.96 32.35 30.48
CA VAL A 315 16.71 32.20 29.72
C VAL A 315 15.61 31.87 30.71
N VAL A 316 14.61 32.74 30.81
CA VAL A 316 13.47 32.58 31.70
C VAL A 316 12.27 32.08 30.88
N PRO A 317 11.88 30.80 31.00
CA PRO A 317 10.73 30.28 30.28
C PRO A 317 9.43 30.94 30.77
N THR A 318 8.50 31.17 29.84
CA THR A 318 7.15 31.69 30.14
C THR A 318 6.10 30.59 30.24
N THR A 319 6.44 29.38 29.81
CA THR A 319 5.59 28.19 29.89
C THR A 319 6.40 27.00 30.41
N LEU A 320 5.69 26.01 30.94
CA LEU A 320 6.26 24.71 31.25
C LEU A 320 5.15 23.67 31.12
N LYS A 321 5.46 22.52 30.51
CA LYS A 321 4.54 21.39 30.41
C LYS A 321 5.27 20.08 30.69
N ILE A 322 4.80 19.31 31.65
CA ILE A 322 5.26 17.93 31.84
C ILE A 322 4.70 17.08 30.69
N THR A 323 5.60 16.52 29.90
CA THR A 323 5.27 15.77 28.67
C THR A 323 4.68 14.39 28.96
N ASN A 324 5.00 13.81 30.12
CA ASN A 324 4.48 12.54 30.62
C ASN A 324 3.94 12.69 32.06
N ALA A 325 2.83 13.41 32.21
CA ALA A 325 2.29 13.80 33.52
C ALA A 325 1.74 12.65 34.40
N SER A 326 1.72 11.40 33.91
CA SER A 326 1.42 10.21 34.74
C SER A 326 2.35 9.08 34.32
N VAL A 327 3.17 8.61 35.26
CA VAL A 327 4.19 7.58 35.04
C VAL A 327 3.97 6.44 36.03
N GLN A 328 4.17 5.20 35.60
CA GLN A 328 4.20 4.06 36.50
C GLN A 328 5.66 3.68 36.79
N GLY A 329 6.08 3.74 38.04
CA GLY A 329 7.40 3.36 38.50
C GLY A 329 7.38 1.99 39.20
N LYS A 330 8.44 1.21 39.03
CA LYS A 330 8.65 -0.03 39.79
C LYS A 330 9.60 0.25 40.96
N THR A 331 9.22 -0.11 42.18
CA THR A 331 10.03 0.17 43.38
C THR A 331 11.45 -0.40 43.22
N GLY A 332 12.46 0.39 43.57
CA GLY A 332 13.87 0.04 43.37
C GLY A 332 14.40 0.25 41.94
N GLN A 333 13.56 0.74 41.01
CA GLN A 333 13.96 1.12 39.65
C GLN A 333 13.76 2.63 39.43
N GLN A 334 14.36 3.18 38.37
CA GLN A 334 14.21 4.59 38.02
C GLN A 334 12.88 4.81 37.28
N ALA A 335 12.09 5.78 37.74
CA ALA A 335 10.99 6.36 36.98
C ALA A 335 11.47 7.67 36.35
N ILE A 336 11.05 7.94 35.11
CA ILE A 336 11.53 9.09 34.33
C ILE A 336 10.36 10.04 34.05
N LEU A 337 10.51 11.32 34.36
CA LEU A 337 9.65 12.41 33.91
C LEU A 337 10.41 13.35 32.98
N SER A 338 9.69 14.07 32.14
CA SER A 338 10.26 15.11 31.29
C SER A 338 9.36 16.33 31.22
N ALA A 339 9.95 17.52 31.33
CA ALA A 339 9.27 18.79 31.26
C ALA A 339 9.80 19.63 30.10
N ASP A 340 8.91 20.09 29.24
CA ASP A 340 9.19 20.99 28.13
C ASP A 340 8.99 22.43 28.61
N THR A 341 10.02 23.26 28.46
CA THR A 341 10.01 24.68 28.82
C THR A 341 9.38 25.57 27.75
N GLY A 342 9.02 25.02 26.59
CA GLY A 342 8.55 25.78 25.42
C GLY A 342 9.63 26.61 24.74
N VAL A 343 10.87 26.58 25.25
CA VAL A 343 12.02 27.32 24.72
C VAL A 343 13.07 26.32 24.24
N LYS A 344 13.26 26.23 22.92
CA LYS A 344 14.24 25.33 22.30
C LYS A 344 15.68 25.79 22.54
N LYS A 345 16.20 25.49 23.72
CA LYS A 345 17.56 25.81 24.13
C LYS A 345 18.03 24.85 25.23
N ALA A 346 19.24 24.33 25.09
CA ALA A 346 19.89 23.55 26.14
C ALA A 346 20.33 24.42 27.33
N GLY A 347 20.49 23.79 28.49
CA GLY A 347 21.07 24.42 29.69
C GLY A 347 20.12 25.31 30.49
N ILE A 348 18.82 25.27 30.21
CA ILE A 348 17.81 25.93 31.06
C ILE A 348 17.61 25.05 32.29
N PRO A 349 17.84 25.55 33.52
CA PRO A 349 17.62 24.78 34.73
C PRO A 349 16.12 24.64 35.01
N VAL A 350 15.68 23.41 35.28
CA VAL A 350 14.31 23.06 35.67
C VAL A 350 14.37 22.27 36.97
N THR A 351 13.68 22.77 37.99
CA THR A 351 13.54 22.09 39.28
C THR A 351 12.33 21.16 39.25
N PHE A 352 12.55 19.90 39.63
CA PHE A 352 11.53 18.90 39.92
C PHE A 352 11.45 18.73 41.44
N ASN A 353 10.28 19.04 42.00
CA ASN A 353 9.95 18.86 43.41
C ASN A 353 8.99 17.68 43.55
N VAL A 354 9.52 16.56 44.03
CA VAL A 354 8.80 15.33 44.34
C VAL A 354 8.31 15.39 45.78
N LYS A 355 7.00 15.27 45.94
CA LYS A 355 6.32 15.13 47.23
C LYS A 355 5.80 13.70 47.35
N ALA A 356 6.33 12.93 48.31
CA ALA A 356 5.93 11.55 48.54
C ALA A 356 4.59 11.49 49.31
N ASP A 357 3.65 10.63 48.88
CA ASP A 357 2.26 10.62 49.39
C ASP A 357 2.08 9.96 50.78
N THR A 358 3.12 9.73 51.59
CA THR A 358 2.93 9.32 53.01
C THR A 358 4.19 9.46 53.86
N LEU A 359 4.06 10.15 55.00
CA LEU A 359 5.11 10.35 56.03
C LEU A 359 5.53 9.08 56.79
N ASN A 360 4.92 7.92 56.51
CA ASN A 360 5.15 6.65 57.22
C ASN A 360 5.84 5.58 56.35
N THR A 361 6.45 5.97 55.23
CA THR A 361 7.17 5.06 54.33
C THR A 361 8.65 5.41 54.25
N THR A 362 9.45 4.55 53.62
CA THR A 362 10.85 4.87 53.31
C THR A 362 11.00 5.84 52.13
N ASN A 363 9.89 6.26 51.50
CA ASN A 363 9.91 7.21 50.40
C ASN A 363 10.20 8.61 50.94
N LYS A 364 10.97 9.39 50.19
CA LYS A 364 11.41 10.72 50.61
C LYS A 364 10.94 11.78 49.63
N ASP A 365 10.65 12.96 50.15
CA ASP A 365 10.56 14.18 49.36
C ASP A 365 11.93 14.47 48.75
N GLN A 366 11.93 14.92 47.50
CA GLN A 366 13.14 15.12 46.72
C GLN A 366 13.01 16.38 45.88
N VAL A 367 14.04 17.23 45.91
CA VAL A 367 14.12 18.41 45.06
C VAL A 367 15.40 18.31 44.25
N PHE A 368 15.26 18.26 42.93
CA PHE A 368 16.38 18.15 42.02
C PHE A 368 16.27 19.17 40.90
N GLU A 369 17.41 19.73 40.50
CA GLU A 369 17.53 20.58 39.33
C GLU A 369 18.17 19.76 38.21
N VAL A 370 17.54 19.80 37.03
CA VAL A 370 18.06 19.18 35.80
C VAL A 370 18.04 20.20 34.67
N MET A 371 18.94 20.04 33.71
CA MET A 371 19.06 20.96 32.58
C MET A 371 18.24 20.49 31.39
N THR A 372 17.70 21.43 30.62
CA THR A 372 17.10 21.12 29.32
C THR A 372 18.16 20.67 28.31
N ASN A 373 17.74 19.81 27.38
CA ASN A 373 18.45 19.55 26.13
C ASN A 373 18.18 20.66 25.10
N GLU A 374 18.71 20.54 23.88
CA GLU A 374 18.54 21.53 22.79
C GLU A 374 17.07 21.80 22.42
N ASP A 375 16.18 20.84 22.63
CA ASP A 375 14.76 21.00 22.38
C ASP A 375 14.02 21.73 23.50
N GLY A 376 14.71 22.11 24.57
CA GLY A 376 14.09 22.75 25.74
C GLY A 376 13.46 21.76 26.72
N ILE A 377 13.79 20.48 26.62
CA ILE A 377 13.21 19.39 27.42
C ILE A 377 14.18 19.00 28.53
N ALA A 378 13.74 19.12 29.78
CA ALA A 378 14.47 18.66 30.95
C ALA A 378 13.96 17.27 31.38
N THR A 379 14.85 16.30 31.50
CA THR A 379 14.53 14.92 31.89
C THR A 379 15.04 14.64 33.29
N PHE A 380 14.14 14.18 34.17
CA PHE A 380 14.45 13.86 35.57
C PHE A 380 14.08 12.41 35.86
N SER A 381 14.99 11.67 36.50
CA SER A 381 14.77 10.28 36.90
C SER A 381 15.06 10.09 38.38
N TYR A 382 14.21 9.34 39.08
CA TYR A 382 14.41 9.03 40.49
C TYR A 382 13.82 7.68 40.86
N THR A 383 14.13 7.20 42.07
CA THR A 383 13.71 5.88 42.56
C THR A 383 13.06 6.03 43.94
N GLN A 384 11.94 5.33 44.15
CA GLN A 384 11.36 5.08 45.46
C GLN A 384 11.45 3.59 45.83
N TYR A 385 11.36 3.28 47.12
CA TYR A 385 11.54 1.92 47.65
C TYR A 385 10.27 1.33 48.28
N SER A 386 9.20 2.12 48.36
CA SER A 386 7.87 1.68 48.79
C SER A 386 6.82 2.03 47.73
N ALA A 387 5.82 1.17 47.58
CA ALA A 387 4.68 1.44 46.72
C ALA A 387 3.86 2.63 47.24
N GLY A 388 3.32 3.44 46.32
CA GLY A 388 2.65 4.68 46.66
C GLY A 388 2.41 5.54 45.42
N LYS A 389 2.06 6.80 45.66
CA LYS A 389 1.93 7.83 44.63
C LYS A 389 2.87 8.96 45.02
N ASP A 390 3.47 9.61 44.05
CA ASP A 390 4.21 10.86 44.28
C ASP A 390 3.58 11.95 43.41
N GLU A 391 3.48 13.14 43.97
CA GLU A 391 3.17 14.35 43.22
C GLU A 391 4.49 15.03 42.86
N VAL A 392 4.72 15.29 41.57
CA VAL A 392 5.93 15.93 41.06
C VAL A 392 5.56 17.26 40.46
N THR A 393 6.00 18.35 41.08
CA THR A 393 5.87 19.70 40.54
C THR A 393 7.16 20.08 39.82
N ALA A 394 7.09 20.39 38.52
CA ALA A 394 8.22 20.90 37.77
C ALA A 394 8.08 22.42 37.55
N TYR A 395 9.19 23.16 37.59
CA TYR A 395 9.24 24.60 37.28
C TYR A 395 10.64 25.05 36.85
N PRO A 396 10.81 26.03 35.95
CA PRO A 396 12.11 26.59 35.64
C PRO A 396 12.74 27.22 36.89
N THR A 397 14.02 26.94 37.13
CA THR A 397 14.77 27.45 38.29
C THR A 397 15.00 28.96 38.13
N GLY A 398 14.07 29.75 38.64
CA GLY A 398 14.01 31.22 38.48
C GLY A 398 12.62 31.74 38.14
N ALA A 399 11.70 30.88 37.70
CA ALA A 399 10.30 31.21 37.45
C ALA A 399 9.35 30.17 38.11
N PRO A 400 9.34 30.03 39.46
CA PRO A 400 8.55 29.02 40.16
C PRO A 400 7.02 29.19 39.99
N THR A 401 6.57 30.34 39.50
CA THR A 401 5.17 30.59 39.13
C THR A 401 4.77 29.91 37.82
N VAL A 402 5.75 29.61 36.96
CA VAL A 402 5.57 28.83 35.72
C VAL A 402 5.83 27.37 36.07
N ARG A 403 4.76 26.64 36.39
CA ARG A 403 4.87 25.26 36.89
C ARG A 403 3.80 24.36 36.31
N ASP A 404 4.12 23.08 36.26
CA ASP A 404 3.17 22.02 35.90
C ASP A 404 3.31 20.84 36.86
N GLN A 405 2.28 20.01 36.93
CA GLN A 405 2.17 18.91 37.88
C GLN A 405 2.02 17.56 37.17
N GLY A 406 2.86 16.62 37.57
CA GLY A 406 2.83 15.23 37.15
C GLY A 406 2.77 14.28 38.35
N PHE A 407 2.48 13.02 38.09
CA PHE A 407 2.30 12.01 39.11
C PHE A 407 3.09 10.74 38.76
N VAL A 408 3.70 10.12 39.77
CA VAL A 408 4.34 8.82 39.62
C VAL A 408 3.65 7.81 40.53
N PHE A 409 3.20 6.70 39.96
CA PHE A 409 2.55 5.61 40.65
C PHE A 409 3.57 4.48 40.85
N TRP A 410 4.02 4.32 42.08
CA TRP A 410 5.00 3.31 42.47
C TRP A 410 4.32 2.01 42.85
N GLY A 411 4.68 0.93 42.17
CA GLY A 411 4.27 -0.43 42.49
C GLY A 411 5.46 -1.35 42.68
N VAL A 412 5.30 -2.45 43.42
CA VAL A 412 6.30 -3.52 43.48
C VAL A 412 6.42 -4.27 42.13
N ASP A 413 5.42 -4.09 41.26
CA ASP A 413 5.42 -4.52 39.87
C ASP A 413 4.63 -3.50 39.02
N THR A 414 4.58 -3.67 37.69
CA THR A 414 3.72 -2.84 36.81
C THR A 414 2.26 -2.93 37.25
N ILE A 415 1.65 -1.79 37.56
CA ILE A 415 0.34 -1.71 38.22
C ILE A 415 -0.78 -1.93 37.20
N LEU A 416 -0.74 -1.23 36.07
CA LEU A 416 -1.70 -1.32 34.97
C LEU A 416 -0.96 -1.48 33.65
N ASN A 417 -1.09 -2.65 33.02
CA ASN A 417 -0.54 -2.95 31.71
C ASN A 417 -1.65 -3.00 30.65
N ILE A 418 -1.31 -2.69 29.40
CA ILE A 418 -2.18 -2.86 28.24
C ILE A 418 -1.42 -3.59 27.12
N GLU A 419 -2.04 -4.63 26.57
CA GLU A 419 -1.49 -5.51 25.54
C GLU A 419 -2.42 -5.60 24.34
N ASP A 420 -1.85 -5.65 23.15
CA ASP A 420 -2.57 -5.92 21.91
C ASP A 420 -2.94 -7.42 21.86
N VAL A 421 -4.24 -7.72 21.77
CA VAL A 421 -4.71 -9.11 21.59
C VAL A 421 -4.78 -9.48 20.12
N THR A 422 -5.16 -8.51 19.28
CA THR A 422 -5.21 -8.65 17.82
C THR A 422 -3.94 -8.06 17.20
N VAL A 423 -3.29 -8.80 16.31
CA VAL A 423 -2.01 -8.38 15.69
C VAL A 423 -2.27 -7.45 14.51
N GLY A 424 -1.45 -6.41 14.36
CA GLY A 424 -1.53 -5.42 13.26
C GLY A 424 -2.06 -4.06 13.72
N ASN A 425 -1.43 -2.99 13.26
CA ASN A 425 -1.78 -1.61 13.62
C ASN A 425 -2.60 -0.90 12.53
N THR A 426 -2.94 -1.60 11.45
CA THR A 426 -3.83 -1.15 10.38
C THR A 426 -4.91 -2.18 10.20
N ILE A 427 -6.15 -1.78 10.44
CA ILE A 427 -7.33 -2.66 10.44
C ILE A 427 -8.40 -2.04 9.55
N ALA A 428 -9.20 -2.89 8.88
CA ALA A 428 -10.31 -2.46 8.06
C ALA A 428 -11.28 -1.53 8.83
N ASN A 429 -11.82 -0.52 8.15
CA ASN A 429 -12.89 0.31 8.68
C ASN A 429 -14.02 -0.55 9.28
N GLY A 430 -14.51 -0.18 10.46
CA GLY A 430 -15.56 -0.90 11.18
C GLY A 430 -15.13 -2.18 11.90
N ALA A 431 -13.98 -2.78 11.56
CA ALA A 431 -13.48 -3.95 12.28
C ALA A 431 -12.96 -3.59 13.68
N ASN A 432 -12.94 -4.57 14.57
CA ASN A 432 -12.53 -4.40 15.97
C ASN A 432 -11.05 -4.72 16.18
N LYS A 433 -10.30 -3.79 16.75
CA LYS A 433 -9.01 -4.02 17.41
C LYS A 433 -9.26 -4.35 18.88
N THR A 434 -8.85 -5.53 19.31
CA THR A 434 -8.99 -5.96 20.71
C THR A 434 -7.72 -5.72 21.51
N TYR A 435 -7.88 -5.16 22.70
CA TYR A 435 -6.84 -4.93 23.70
C TYR A 435 -7.20 -5.64 25.01
N LYS A 436 -6.17 -6.05 25.75
CA LYS A 436 -6.29 -6.64 27.08
C LYS A 436 -5.55 -5.78 28.08
N ILE A 437 -6.18 -5.48 29.21
CA ILE A 437 -5.51 -4.87 30.36
C ILE A 437 -5.21 -5.92 31.40
N THR A 438 -4.14 -5.72 32.17
CA THR A 438 -3.83 -6.48 33.38
C THR A 438 -3.59 -5.51 34.53
N TYR A 439 -4.26 -5.73 35.65
CA TYR A 439 -4.10 -4.92 36.86
C TYR A 439 -3.52 -5.74 38.01
N LYS A 440 -2.57 -5.14 38.72
CA LYS A 440 -1.96 -5.65 39.95
C LYS A 440 -2.04 -4.60 41.05
N ASP A 441 -2.34 -5.03 42.27
CA ASP A 441 -2.28 -4.16 43.44
C ASP A 441 -0.84 -3.63 43.64
N ALA A 442 -0.71 -2.31 43.78
CA ALA A 442 0.60 -1.65 43.79
C ALA A 442 1.50 -2.10 44.95
N LYS A 443 0.93 -2.47 46.10
CA LYS A 443 1.69 -2.85 47.31
C LYS A 443 2.14 -4.30 47.29
N THR A 444 1.28 -5.19 46.80
CA THR A 444 1.50 -6.64 46.86
C THR A 444 2.00 -7.24 45.55
N GLY A 445 1.80 -6.54 44.42
CA GLY A 445 2.11 -7.04 43.08
C GLY A 445 1.21 -8.18 42.60
N LYS A 446 0.17 -8.51 43.37
CA LYS A 446 -0.79 -9.57 43.05
C LYS A 446 -1.90 -9.02 42.17
N VAL A 447 -2.38 -9.86 41.25
CA VAL A 447 -3.54 -9.52 40.42
C VAL A 447 -4.79 -9.31 41.27
N GLU A 448 -5.63 -8.34 40.89
CA GLU A 448 -6.85 -8.01 41.63
C GLU A 448 -8.08 -7.99 40.72
N ALA A 449 -9.12 -8.71 41.16
CA ALA A 449 -10.39 -8.82 40.46
C ALA A 449 -11.35 -7.67 40.81
N ASN A 450 -12.36 -7.47 39.95
CA ASN A 450 -13.44 -6.50 40.12
C ASN A 450 -12.96 -5.03 40.19
N LYS A 451 -11.81 -4.71 39.61
CA LYS A 451 -11.36 -3.32 39.45
C LYS A 451 -11.85 -2.75 38.15
N THR A 452 -12.53 -1.61 38.24
CA THR A 452 -13.09 -0.92 37.08
C THR A 452 -12.20 0.24 36.64
N PHE A 453 -11.99 0.35 35.34
CA PHE A 453 -11.25 1.43 34.68
C PHE A 453 -12.10 2.08 33.59
N ASN A 454 -11.82 3.36 33.32
CA ASN A 454 -12.29 4.03 32.12
C ASN A 454 -11.36 3.75 30.95
N VAL A 455 -11.92 3.73 29.75
CA VAL A 455 -11.18 3.68 28.49
C VAL A 455 -11.67 4.83 27.61
N SER A 456 -10.71 5.59 27.09
CA SER A 456 -10.92 6.67 26.13
C SER A 456 -9.89 6.59 25.00
N LEU A 457 -9.89 7.57 24.10
CA LEU A 457 -8.91 7.72 23.03
C LEU A 457 -8.12 9.01 23.23
N ALA A 458 -6.80 8.96 23.07
CA ALA A 458 -5.92 10.12 23.24
C ALA A 458 -6.34 11.29 22.33
N GLU A 459 -6.82 10.98 21.14
CA GLU A 459 -7.32 11.92 20.13
C GLU A 459 -8.63 12.61 20.56
N ASN A 460 -9.34 12.06 21.53
CA ASN A 460 -10.64 12.55 21.99
C ASN A 460 -10.58 13.23 23.38
N ILE A 461 -9.38 13.43 23.93
CA ILE A 461 -9.17 14.02 25.26
C ILE A 461 -8.76 15.49 25.13
N ASN A 462 -9.53 16.38 25.77
CA ASN A 462 -9.32 17.83 25.78
C ASN A 462 -9.20 18.44 24.38
N VAL A 463 -10.08 18.01 23.47
CA VAL A 463 -10.15 18.51 22.08
C VAL A 463 -11.40 19.34 21.81
N THR A 464 -11.42 20.08 20.71
CA THR A 464 -12.65 20.73 20.21
C THR A 464 -13.52 19.70 19.46
N SER A 465 -14.82 19.95 19.32
CA SER A 465 -15.76 18.96 18.77
C SER A 465 -15.47 18.56 17.33
N ASP A 466 -14.87 19.45 16.54
CA ASP A 466 -14.41 19.22 15.15
C ASP A 466 -13.19 18.30 15.05
N LYS A 467 -12.49 18.05 16.17
CA LYS A 467 -11.27 17.24 16.22
C LYS A 467 -11.47 15.84 16.80
N LEU A 468 -12.71 15.46 17.16
CA LEU A 468 -13.00 14.13 17.66
C LEU A 468 -12.70 13.07 16.58
N SER A 469 -11.85 12.11 16.92
CA SER A 469 -11.65 10.89 16.15
C SER A 469 -12.98 10.13 16.01
N ASN A 470 -13.23 9.60 14.80
CA ASN A 470 -14.41 8.82 14.48
C ASN A 470 -14.24 7.35 14.88
N ALA A 471 -13.80 7.12 16.11
CA ALA A 471 -13.60 5.80 16.70
C ALA A 471 -14.42 5.64 17.99
N THR A 472 -14.72 4.39 18.29
CA THR A 472 -15.50 3.96 19.45
C THR A 472 -14.71 2.95 20.27
N VAL A 473 -14.98 2.90 21.56
CA VAL A 473 -14.45 1.88 22.47
C VAL A 473 -15.61 1.10 23.04
N ASN A 474 -15.64 -0.23 22.86
CA ASN A 474 -16.80 -1.08 23.18
C ASN A 474 -18.12 -0.52 22.62
N GLY A 475 -18.07 0.08 21.42
CA GLY A 475 -19.22 0.75 20.79
C GLY A 475 -19.59 2.13 21.35
N VAL A 476 -18.93 2.59 22.42
CA VAL A 476 -19.15 3.93 23.00
C VAL A 476 -18.34 4.97 22.24
N LYS A 477 -19.00 6.04 21.77
CA LYS A 477 -18.32 7.25 21.28
C LYS A 477 -17.75 8.03 22.47
N VAL A 478 -16.48 7.79 22.75
CA VAL A 478 -15.76 8.43 23.85
C VAL A 478 -15.37 9.86 23.48
N SER A 479 -15.47 10.79 24.43
CA SER A 479 -15.20 12.21 24.18
C SER A 479 -14.95 12.96 25.47
N GLN A 480 -13.96 13.84 25.49
CA GLN A 480 -13.76 14.85 26.52
C GLN A 480 -13.35 16.16 25.83
N LEU A 481 -14.27 17.13 25.80
CA LEU A 481 -14.04 18.39 25.10
C LEU A 481 -13.27 19.40 25.97
N VAL A 482 -12.61 20.38 25.35
CA VAL A 482 -11.90 21.47 26.08
C VAL A 482 -12.79 22.28 27.02
N ASN A 483 -14.10 22.33 26.77
CA ASN A 483 -15.08 22.99 27.64
C ASN A 483 -15.59 22.09 28.78
N ASP A 484 -15.07 20.86 28.86
CA ASP A 484 -15.33 19.82 29.86
C ASP A 484 -16.82 19.50 30.11
N LYS A 485 -17.70 19.82 29.15
CA LYS A 485 -19.13 19.52 29.25
C LYS A 485 -19.39 18.06 28.88
N ALA A 486 -19.74 17.25 29.88
CA ALA A 486 -20.24 15.88 29.76
C ALA A 486 -19.31 14.88 29.05
N PRO A 487 -18.14 14.57 29.64
CA PRO A 487 -17.23 13.59 29.06
C PRO A 487 -17.85 12.19 29.08
N LYS A 488 -17.44 11.38 28.10
CA LYS A 488 -17.93 10.02 27.85
C LYS A 488 -16.74 9.07 27.72
N THR A 489 -16.80 7.96 28.42
CA THR A 489 -15.79 6.89 28.40
C THR A 489 -16.49 5.53 28.28
N ALA A 490 -15.78 4.55 27.76
CA ALA A 490 -16.14 3.15 27.99
C ALA A 490 -15.60 2.70 29.35
N THR A 491 -16.17 1.66 29.94
CA THR A 491 -15.65 1.06 31.17
C THR A 491 -15.29 -0.40 30.96
N VAL A 492 -14.27 -0.87 31.69
CA VAL A 492 -13.84 -2.26 31.74
C VAL A 492 -13.62 -2.67 33.19
N THR A 493 -13.93 -3.93 33.54
CA THR A 493 -13.79 -4.46 34.90
C THR A 493 -12.96 -5.74 34.86
N THR A 494 -11.94 -5.84 35.72
CA THR A 494 -11.04 -6.98 35.77
C THR A 494 -11.71 -8.25 36.31
N ASP A 495 -11.33 -9.40 35.74
CA ASP A 495 -11.77 -10.73 36.14
C ASP A 495 -10.94 -11.30 37.30
N SER A 496 -11.15 -12.58 37.63
CA SER A 496 -10.41 -13.29 38.69
C SER A 496 -8.88 -13.34 38.50
N LYS A 497 -8.39 -13.12 37.27
CA LYS A 497 -6.95 -13.06 36.93
C LYS A 497 -6.41 -11.63 36.91
N GLY A 498 -7.24 -10.65 37.24
CA GLY A 498 -6.90 -9.23 37.10
C GLY A 498 -6.87 -8.75 35.66
N GLU A 499 -7.49 -9.47 34.72
CA GLU A 499 -7.49 -9.15 33.30
C GLU A 499 -8.86 -8.59 32.84
N ALA A 500 -8.88 -7.68 31.88
CA ALA A 500 -10.11 -7.27 31.18
C ALA A 500 -9.83 -6.98 29.71
N THR A 501 -10.80 -7.14 28.83
CA THR A 501 -10.66 -6.85 27.40
C THR A 501 -11.60 -5.76 26.93
N PHE A 502 -11.18 -4.97 25.95
CA PHE A 502 -12.04 -4.04 25.23
C PHE A 502 -11.70 -4.01 23.74
N THR A 503 -12.66 -3.57 22.93
CA THR A 503 -12.49 -3.38 21.50
C THR A 503 -12.48 -1.91 21.15
N VAL A 504 -11.71 -1.56 20.12
CA VAL A 504 -11.76 -0.26 19.45
C VAL A 504 -12.12 -0.50 17.99
N SER A 505 -13.03 0.31 17.46
CA SER A 505 -13.42 0.30 16.05
C SER A 505 -13.59 1.74 15.57
N GLY A 506 -13.23 2.02 14.32
CA GLY A 506 -13.35 3.34 13.73
C GLY A 506 -13.42 3.31 12.20
N THR A 507 -13.56 4.48 11.61
CA THR A 507 -13.62 4.66 10.15
C THR A 507 -12.72 5.82 9.73
N ASN A 508 -11.76 5.55 8.85
CA ASN A 508 -10.81 6.53 8.28
C ASN A 508 -10.17 7.40 9.37
N THR A 509 -9.71 6.76 10.43
CA THR A 509 -9.25 7.46 11.63
C THR A 509 -8.17 6.68 12.35
N THR A 510 -7.38 7.37 13.17
CA THR A 510 -6.48 6.74 14.13
C THR A 510 -7.08 6.83 15.51
N ALA A 511 -6.82 5.80 16.31
CA ALA A 511 -7.29 5.73 17.68
C ALA A 511 -6.17 5.19 18.56
N THR A 512 -5.83 5.93 19.61
CA THR A 512 -4.86 5.50 20.60
C THR A 512 -5.55 5.30 21.94
N PRO A 513 -5.84 4.05 22.34
CA PRO A 513 -6.56 3.79 23.58
C PRO A 513 -5.76 4.25 24.80
N VAL A 514 -6.47 4.88 25.73
CA VAL A 514 -5.96 5.28 27.04
C VAL A 514 -6.89 4.73 28.10
N VAL A 515 -6.34 3.90 28.98
CA VAL A 515 -7.05 3.31 30.12
C VAL A 515 -6.63 4.05 31.37
N PHE A 516 -7.58 4.48 32.19
CA PHE A 516 -7.30 5.25 33.41
C PHE A 516 -8.27 4.92 34.55
N GLY A 517 -7.84 5.17 35.78
CA GLY A 517 -8.64 4.93 36.99
C GLY A 517 -9.92 5.77 37.06
N LEU A 518 -10.84 5.39 37.95
CA LEU A 518 -12.05 6.18 38.25
C LEU A 518 -11.71 7.33 39.21
N ASN A 519 -12.17 8.55 38.90
CA ASN A 519 -12.01 9.69 39.82
C ASN A 519 -13.36 10.35 40.19
N PRO A 520 -13.89 10.13 41.40
CA PRO A 520 -15.08 10.83 41.88
C PRO A 520 -14.78 12.03 42.80
N SER A 521 -13.52 12.34 43.12
CA SER A 521 -13.17 13.07 44.35
C SER A 521 -13.05 14.61 44.23
N ASN A 522 -13.23 15.21 43.04
CA ASN A 522 -12.91 16.63 42.80
C ASN A 522 -14.01 17.44 42.08
N GLY A 523 -15.27 16.98 42.10
CA GLY A 523 -16.39 17.67 41.45
C GLY A 523 -16.44 17.49 39.92
N LYS A 524 -15.52 16.72 39.33
CA LYS A 524 -15.59 16.26 37.95
C LYS A 524 -16.34 14.94 37.85
N THR A 525 -16.81 14.63 36.65
CA THR A 525 -17.52 13.37 36.41
C THR A 525 -16.55 12.19 36.48
N ALA A 526 -17.03 11.01 36.87
CA ALA A 526 -16.20 9.79 36.96
C ALA A 526 -15.58 9.36 35.61
N ALA A 527 -16.01 9.96 34.49
CA ALA A 527 -15.50 9.72 33.14
C ALA A 527 -14.37 10.69 32.72
N THR A 528 -14.01 11.68 33.55
CA THR A 528 -13.00 12.67 33.18
C THR A 528 -11.58 12.10 33.31
N TYR A 529 -10.80 12.19 32.22
CA TYR A 529 -9.38 11.92 32.18
C TYR A 529 -8.59 13.06 32.83
N GLU A 530 -7.66 12.69 33.73
CA GLU A 530 -6.77 13.60 34.45
C GLU A 530 -5.40 12.96 34.64
N SER A 531 -4.34 13.78 34.67
CA SER A 531 -2.96 13.31 34.85
C SER A 531 -2.67 12.68 36.22
N ASN A 532 -3.49 12.98 37.23
CA ASN A 532 -3.36 12.45 38.59
C ASN A 532 -3.96 11.05 38.77
N LEU A 533 -4.36 10.40 37.67
CA LEU A 533 -4.92 9.05 37.67
C LEU A 533 -3.87 8.04 37.20
N LEU A 534 -3.94 6.85 37.79
CA LEU A 534 -3.21 5.69 37.28
C LEU A 534 -3.72 5.40 35.87
N GLN A 535 -2.81 5.34 34.90
CA GLN A 535 -3.17 5.17 33.50
C GLN A 535 -2.13 4.39 32.70
N ALA A 536 -2.59 3.83 31.58
CA ALA A 536 -1.78 3.14 30.59
C ALA A 536 -2.30 3.50 29.19
N LYS A 537 -1.38 3.63 28.24
CA LYS A 537 -1.67 3.98 26.84
C LYS A 537 -1.25 2.82 25.93
N ALA A 538 -2.12 2.42 25.02
CA ALA A 538 -1.85 1.34 24.07
C ALA A 538 -1.12 1.84 22.81
N SER A 539 -0.78 0.90 21.93
CA SER A 539 -0.38 1.20 20.55
C SER A 539 -1.52 1.91 19.79
N THR A 540 -1.16 2.86 18.93
CA THR A 540 -2.12 3.50 18.02
C THR A 540 -2.55 2.52 16.94
N VAL A 541 -3.86 2.35 16.76
CA VAL A 541 -4.46 1.64 15.63
C VAL A 541 -4.96 2.63 14.59
N THR A 542 -4.75 2.29 13.32
CA THR A 542 -5.28 3.00 12.15
C THR A 542 -6.42 2.20 11.55
N PHE A 543 -7.60 2.81 11.47
CA PHE A 543 -8.73 2.30 10.72
C PHE A 543 -8.74 2.94 9.35
N SER A 544 -8.56 2.12 8.32
CA SER A 544 -8.63 2.52 6.93
C SER A 544 -9.29 1.42 6.12
N ALA A 545 -9.81 1.73 4.94
CA ALA A 545 -10.23 0.68 4.00
C ALA A 545 -9.06 -0.29 3.74
N GLN A 546 -9.29 -1.59 3.95
CA GLN A 546 -8.28 -2.62 3.69
C GLN A 546 -8.49 -3.15 2.26
N GLN A 547 -7.73 -2.59 1.29
CA GLN A 547 -7.78 -2.71 -0.20
C GLN A 547 -8.81 -1.83 -0.93
N ALA A 548 -8.57 -1.27 -2.13
CA ALA A 548 -7.37 -1.16 -2.99
C ALA A 548 -7.25 0.30 -3.47
N GLU A 549 -6.03 0.80 -3.66
CA GLU A 549 -5.80 2.07 -4.35
C GLU A 549 -6.26 1.92 -5.81
N TYR A 550 -7.51 2.26 -6.09
CA TYR A 550 -8.02 2.32 -7.45
C TYR A 550 -7.56 3.63 -8.10
N ALA A 551 -7.14 3.56 -9.36
CA ALA A 551 -6.99 4.72 -10.20
C ALA A 551 -8.16 4.75 -11.20
N ILE A 552 -8.86 5.87 -11.26
CA ILE A 552 -9.97 6.09 -12.19
C ILE A 552 -9.45 6.95 -13.33
N GLU A 553 -9.55 6.47 -14.56
CA GLU A 553 -9.28 7.25 -15.76
C GLU A 553 -10.61 7.66 -16.38
N LEU A 554 -10.85 8.97 -16.45
CA LEU A 554 -12.07 9.54 -17.01
C LEU A 554 -11.73 10.35 -18.27
N THR A 555 -12.17 9.86 -19.43
CA THR A 555 -11.87 10.46 -20.74
C THR A 555 -13.13 10.92 -21.45
N ARG A 556 -13.06 12.06 -22.15
CA ARG A 556 -14.18 12.69 -22.85
C ARG A 556 -14.10 12.40 -24.36
N ASP A 557 -15.21 11.97 -24.96
CA ASP A 557 -15.28 11.77 -26.42
C ASP A 557 -15.47 13.11 -27.15
N GLY A 558 -14.41 13.67 -27.73
CA GLY A 558 -14.47 14.88 -28.56
C GLY A 558 -14.05 16.17 -27.85
N GLY A 559 -14.39 17.31 -28.47
CA GLY A 559 -14.06 18.64 -27.99
C GLY A 559 -14.80 19.05 -26.71
N ASP A 560 -14.51 20.26 -26.24
CA ASP A 560 -15.10 20.88 -25.06
C ASP A 560 -16.54 21.35 -25.29
N ILE A 561 -16.91 21.67 -26.52
CA ILE A 561 -18.27 22.05 -26.90
C ILE A 561 -19.08 20.81 -27.32
N ALA A 562 -20.17 20.52 -26.62
CA ALA A 562 -21.15 19.49 -26.93
C ALA A 562 -22.47 20.09 -27.44
N ALA A 563 -23.23 19.32 -28.21
CA ALA A 563 -24.57 19.69 -28.63
C ALA A 563 -25.56 19.50 -27.46
N LYS A 564 -26.41 20.50 -27.23
CA LYS A 564 -27.46 20.50 -26.21
C LYS A 564 -28.61 19.54 -26.57
N ASP A 565 -29.51 19.32 -25.61
CA ASP A 565 -30.69 18.46 -25.66
C ASP A 565 -30.42 16.95 -25.52
N VAL A 566 -31.45 16.23 -25.08
CA VAL A 566 -31.38 14.80 -24.69
C VAL A 566 -31.03 13.86 -25.85
N SER A 567 -31.27 14.27 -27.11
CA SER A 567 -30.90 13.49 -28.29
C SER A 567 -29.41 13.54 -28.60
N ASN A 568 -28.69 14.50 -27.99
CA ASN A 568 -27.27 14.76 -28.20
C ASN A 568 -26.40 14.28 -27.02
N GLY A 569 -25.85 15.23 -26.25
CA GLY A 569 -25.00 14.96 -25.10
C GLY A 569 -23.55 14.61 -25.42
N ARG A 570 -22.71 14.54 -24.38
CA ARG A 570 -21.30 14.18 -24.43
C ARG A 570 -21.08 12.84 -23.74
N LYS A 571 -20.45 11.90 -24.44
CA LYS A 571 -20.03 10.62 -23.87
C LYS A 571 -18.68 10.77 -23.14
N TYR A 572 -18.60 10.11 -21.99
CA TYR A 572 -17.38 9.93 -21.21
C TYR A 572 -17.12 8.43 -21.03
N ASN A 573 -15.86 8.03 -21.10
CA ASN A 573 -15.41 6.67 -20.84
C ASN A 573 -14.65 6.63 -19.51
N VAL A 574 -14.91 5.58 -18.75
CA VAL A 574 -14.29 5.30 -17.45
C VAL A 574 -13.49 4.01 -17.58
N VAL A 575 -12.24 4.06 -17.14
CA VAL A 575 -11.41 2.86 -16.94
C VAL A 575 -10.97 2.85 -15.49
N VAL A 576 -11.14 1.72 -14.82
CA VAL A 576 -10.66 1.54 -13.44
C VAL A 576 -9.43 0.66 -13.47
N LYS A 577 -8.37 1.08 -12.79
CA LYS A 577 -7.15 0.32 -12.59
C LYS A 577 -6.96 0.04 -11.11
N ASN A 578 -6.45 -1.13 -10.77
CA ASN A 578 -6.05 -1.48 -9.42
C ASN A 578 -4.66 -0.90 -9.08
N LYS A 579 -4.17 -1.13 -7.85
CA LYS A 579 -2.87 -0.62 -7.38
C LYS A 579 -1.67 -1.07 -8.22
N GLU A 580 -1.77 -2.21 -8.92
CA GLU A 580 -0.74 -2.71 -9.83
C GLU A 580 -0.84 -2.11 -11.25
N GLY A 581 -1.79 -1.21 -11.50
CA GLY A 581 -2.06 -0.62 -12.82
C GLY A 581 -2.83 -1.54 -13.77
N ASN A 582 -3.31 -2.69 -13.29
CA ASN A 582 -4.11 -3.62 -14.08
C ASN A 582 -5.58 -3.18 -14.10
N ILE A 583 -6.26 -3.46 -15.21
CA ILE A 583 -7.67 -3.14 -15.38
C ILE A 583 -8.56 -3.91 -14.38
N ALA A 584 -9.39 -3.18 -13.63
CA ALA A 584 -10.38 -3.72 -12.71
C ALA A 584 -11.75 -3.89 -13.39
N LYS A 585 -12.30 -5.10 -13.32
CA LYS A 585 -13.50 -5.53 -14.07
C LYS A 585 -14.68 -5.65 -13.13
N ASN A 586 -15.89 -5.35 -13.60
CA ASN A 586 -17.14 -5.42 -12.83
C ASN A 586 -17.21 -4.47 -11.63
N GLU A 587 -16.41 -3.41 -11.60
CA GLU A 587 -16.42 -2.39 -10.55
C GLU A 587 -17.60 -1.44 -10.71
N ILE A 588 -18.15 -0.95 -9.60
CA ILE A 588 -19.21 0.06 -9.58
C ILE A 588 -18.57 1.43 -9.32
N ILE A 589 -18.85 2.39 -10.21
CA ILE A 589 -18.34 3.75 -10.15
C ILE A 589 -19.51 4.69 -10.04
N ASN A 590 -19.50 5.53 -9.00
CA ASN A 590 -20.47 6.60 -8.81
C ASN A 590 -19.98 7.84 -9.58
N VAL A 591 -20.90 8.51 -10.27
CA VAL A 591 -20.59 9.70 -11.08
C VAL A 591 -21.63 10.77 -10.83
N ALA A 592 -21.18 11.99 -10.54
CA ALA A 592 -22.00 13.17 -10.36
C ALA A 592 -21.36 14.38 -11.07
N PHE A 593 -21.96 15.57 -10.91
CA PHE A 593 -21.38 16.82 -11.37
C PHE A 593 -20.60 17.49 -10.23
N ASN A 594 -19.35 17.86 -10.49
CA ASN A 594 -18.47 18.51 -9.52
C ASN A 594 -19.07 19.85 -9.06
N GLU A 595 -19.74 20.57 -9.96
CA GLU A 595 -20.46 21.81 -9.67
C GLU A 595 -21.52 21.60 -8.57
N ASP A 596 -22.28 20.50 -8.63
CA ASP A 596 -23.35 20.21 -7.67
C ASP A 596 -22.82 19.64 -6.33
N LEU A 597 -21.55 19.20 -6.28
CA LEU A 597 -20.87 18.66 -5.09
C LEU A 597 -19.95 19.67 -4.39
N ASP A 598 -19.63 20.81 -5.03
CA ASP A 598 -18.66 21.77 -4.51
C ASP A 598 -19.11 22.33 -3.14
N ARG A 599 -18.21 22.24 -2.16
CA ARG A 599 -18.44 22.64 -0.75
C ARG A 599 -18.03 24.09 -0.51
N VAL A 600 -17.59 24.80 -1.56
CA VAL A 600 -17.23 26.21 -1.53
C VAL A 600 -17.85 26.86 -2.78
N ILE A 601 -18.80 27.78 -2.59
CA ILE A 601 -19.46 28.67 -3.58
C ILE A 601 -20.42 28.07 -4.65
N SER A 602 -21.38 28.91 -5.05
CA SER A 602 -22.73 28.60 -5.57
C SER A 602 -22.84 28.38 -7.09
N THR A 603 -22.08 27.45 -7.66
CA THR A 603 -22.19 27.10 -9.08
C THR A 603 -23.05 25.86 -9.26
N ASN A 604 -24.28 26.01 -9.75
CA ASN A 604 -25.14 24.87 -10.10
C ASN A 604 -25.14 24.68 -11.62
N THR A 605 -25.03 23.44 -12.08
CA THR A 605 -25.25 23.09 -13.49
C THR A 605 -26.72 22.71 -13.72
N GLN A 606 -27.25 22.89 -14.93
CA GLN A 606 -28.55 22.32 -15.32
C GLN A 606 -28.41 21.00 -16.07
N ALA A 607 -27.18 20.49 -16.22
CA ALA A 607 -26.91 19.25 -16.90
C ALA A 607 -27.51 18.03 -16.19
N TYR A 608 -27.72 16.97 -16.94
CA TYR A 608 -28.29 15.71 -16.50
C TYR A 608 -27.55 14.55 -17.18
N PHE A 609 -27.63 13.36 -16.58
CA PHE A 609 -27.14 12.14 -17.23
C PHE A 609 -28.16 11.64 -18.26
N ILE A 610 -27.71 10.99 -19.33
CA ILE A 610 -28.56 10.44 -20.39
C ILE A 610 -28.43 8.92 -20.39
N LYS A 611 -29.55 8.21 -20.32
CA LYS A 611 -29.63 6.77 -20.56
C LYS A 611 -30.09 6.51 -21.99
N VAL A 612 -29.38 5.63 -22.69
CA VAL A 612 -29.85 5.07 -23.96
C VAL A 612 -30.54 3.74 -23.64
N ASN A 613 -31.83 3.62 -23.96
CA ASN A 613 -32.60 2.40 -23.76
C ASN A 613 -32.37 1.40 -24.91
N ASP A 614 -32.80 0.16 -24.74
CA ASP A 614 -32.61 -0.92 -25.73
C ASP A 614 -33.27 -0.61 -27.09
N ASP A 615 -34.35 0.16 -27.08
CA ASP A 615 -35.05 0.67 -28.26
C ASP A 615 -34.38 1.91 -28.91
N LYS A 616 -33.20 2.30 -28.42
CA LYS A 616 -32.41 3.48 -28.80
C LYS A 616 -33.06 4.83 -28.44
N THR A 617 -34.13 4.84 -27.66
CA THR A 617 -34.65 6.09 -27.08
C THR A 617 -33.69 6.61 -26.01
N GLN A 618 -33.64 7.94 -25.86
CA GLN A 618 -32.76 8.60 -24.89
C GLN A 618 -33.63 9.22 -23.78
N THR A 619 -33.36 8.87 -22.53
CA THR A 619 -34.08 9.38 -21.36
C THR A 619 -33.14 10.17 -20.45
N LYS A 620 -33.67 11.25 -19.86
CA LYS A 620 -32.97 12.05 -18.87
C LYS A 620 -32.95 11.31 -17.54
N LEU A 621 -31.78 11.25 -16.92
CA LEU A 621 -31.56 10.76 -15.56
C LEU A 621 -31.31 11.95 -14.63
N GLY A 622 -31.12 11.66 -13.34
CA GLY A 622 -30.82 12.67 -12.33
C GLY A 622 -29.42 13.28 -12.46
N LYS A 623 -28.97 13.91 -11.37
CA LYS A 623 -27.65 14.58 -11.24
C LYS A 623 -26.52 13.64 -10.82
N GLN A 624 -26.84 12.36 -10.60
CA GLN A 624 -25.89 11.34 -10.21
C GLN A 624 -26.36 9.98 -10.74
N VAL A 625 -25.40 9.17 -11.17
CA VAL A 625 -25.62 7.79 -11.64
C VAL A 625 -24.49 6.89 -11.14
N SER A 626 -24.74 5.57 -11.17
CA SER A 626 -23.70 4.56 -10.99
C SER A 626 -23.52 3.80 -12.30
N VAL A 627 -22.27 3.61 -12.73
CA VAL A 627 -21.91 2.81 -13.90
C VAL A 627 -21.07 1.62 -13.47
N LYS A 628 -21.26 0.48 -14.15
CA LYS A 628 -20.50 -0.74 -13.89
C LYS A 628 -19.51 -1.00 -15.03
N THR A 629 -18.25 -1.30 -14.71
CA THR A 629 -17.28 -1.70 -15.74
C THR A 629 -17.60 -3.08 -16.29
N ASP A 630 -17.40 -3.27 -17.59
CA ASP A 630 -17.62 -4.52 -18.29
C ASP A 630 -16.48 -5.55 -18.04
N SER A 631 -16.51 -6.66 -18.79
CA SER A 631 -15.46 -7.71 -18.75
C SER A 631 -14.10 -7.24 -19.28
N GLU A 632 -14.03 -6.06 -19.91
CA GLU A 632 -12.81 -5.37 -20.31
C GLU A 632 -12.43 -4.23 -19.36
N GLY A 633 -13.16 -4.08 -18.25
CA GLY A 633 -12.96 -3.03 -17.24
C GLY A 633 -13.24 -1.61 -17.74
N LYS A 634 -14.09 -1.47 -18.76
CA LYS A 634 -14.53 -0.19 -19.32
C LYS A 634 -15.98 0.08 -18.94
N ALA A 635 -16.29 1.32 -18.62
CA ALA A 635 -17.66 1.81 -18.51
C ALA A 635 -17.80 3.11 -19.30
N SER A 636 -19.04 3.53 -19.55
CA SER A 636 -19.29 4.85 -20.12
C SER A 636 -20.61 5.43 -19.64
N PHE A 637 -20.70 6.75 -19.64
CA PHE A 637 -21.93 7.49 -19.38
C PHE A 637 -22.02 8.68 -20.33
N VAL A 638 -23.21 9.25 -20.47
CA VAL A 638 -23.47 10.42 -21.32
C VAL A 638 -24.06 11.51 -20.45
N ILE A 639 -23.60 12.75 -20.64
CA ILE A 639 -24.15 13.95 -19.98
C ILE A 639 -24.76 14.88 -21.03
N GLY A 640 -25.81 15.61 -20.69
CA GLY A 640 -26.47 16.58 -21.57
C GLY A 640 -27.03 17.76 -20.79
N SER A 641 -27.38 18.84 -21.48
CA SER A 641 -28.16 19.96 -20.93
C SER A 641 -29.09 20.48 -22.01
N ASP A 642 -30.28 20.96 -21.65
CA ASP A 642 -31.18 21.65 -22.59
C ASP A 642 -30.90 23.16 -22.67
N VAL A 643 -29.99 23.65 -21.81
CA VAL A 643 -29.72 25.07 -21.64
C VAL A 643 -28.47 25.44 -22.42
N GLU A 644 -28.59 26.46 -23.27
CA GLU A 644 -27.47 26.97 -24.05
C GLU A 644 -26.45 27.67 -23.13
N ASN A 645 -25.16 27.41 -23.37
CA ASN A 645 -24.03 27.87 -22.57
C ASN A 645 -23.96 27.33 -21.13
N ASP A 646 -24.76 26.30 -20.81
CA ASP A 646 -24.57 25.52 -19.59
C ASP A 646 -23.27 24.70 -19.68
N TYR A 647 -22.74 24.28 -18.53
CA TYR A 647 -21.53 23.49 -18.46
C TYR A 647 -21.60 22.47 -17.34
N ALA A 648 -20.83 21.39 -17.47
CA ALA A 648 -20.76 20.36 -16.46
C ALA A 648 -19.40 19.66 -16.44
N THR A 649 -18.88 19.43 -15.23
CA THR A 649 -17.62 18.75 -14.98
C THR A 649 -17.92 17.46 -14.22
N PRO A 650 -17.90 16.29 -14.89
CA PRO A 650 -18.19 15.05 -14.20
C PRO A 650 -17.08 14.69 -13.21
N ILE A 651 -17.46 14.20 -12.04
CA ILE A 651 -16.58 13.61 -11.04
C ILE A 651 -17.01 12.17 -10.82
N ALA A 652 -16.04 11.25 -10.86
CA ALA A 652 -16.24 9.83 -10.69
C ALA A 652 -15.48 9.33 -9.46
N TRP A 653 -16.09 8.46 -8.65
CA TRP A 653 -15.45 7.85 -7.49
C TRP A 653 -15.93 6.42 -7.24
N ILE A 654 -15.12 5.66 -6.51
CA ILE A 654 -15.48 4.32 -6.02
C ILE A 654 -15.74 4.46 -4.52
N ASP A 655 -16.95 4.09 -4.10
CA ASP A 655 -17.30 4.01 -2.68
C ASP A 655 -16.62 2.77 -2.08
N VAL A 656 -15.57 3.02 -1.30
CA VAL A 656 -14.78 1.99 -0.62
C VAL A 656 -15.18 1.81 0.85
N ASN A 657 -16.09 2.65 1.34
CA ASN A 657 -16.50 2.65 2.74
C ASN A 657 -17.68 1.72 3.00
N THR A 658 -18.41 1.34 1.95
CA THR A 658 -19.56 0.45 2.05
C THR A 658 -19.32 -0.88 1.33
N PRO A 659 -19.74 -2.03 1.90
CA PRO A 659 -19.54 -3.34 1.27
C PRO A 659 -20.19 -3.51 -0.11
N ASN A 660 -21.15 -2.63 -0.45
CA ASN A 660 -21.93 -2.73 -1.68
C ASN A 660 -21.61 -1.61 -2.70
N ALA A 661 -20.83 -0.59 -2.32
CA ALA A 661 -20.48 0.57 -3.15
C ALA A 661 -21.68 1.40 -3.68
N VAL A 662 -22.85 1.36 -3.00
CA VAL A 662 -24.12 1.94 -3.49
C VAL A 662 -24.62 3.12 -2.66
N GLU A 663 -23.95 3.54 -1.58
CA GLU A 663 -24.47 4.69 -0.80
C GLU A 663 -24.38 6.00 -1.59
N GLY A 664 -23.53 6.06 -2.61
CA GLY A 664 -23.53 7.14 -3.59
C GLY A 664 -23.17 8.49 -2.99
N ARG A 665 -22.51 8.54 -1.83
CA ARG A 665 -21.98 9.77 -1.27
C ARG A 665 -20.48 9.78 -1.51
N LEU A 666 -19.94 10.94 -1.90
CA LEU A 666 -18.50 11.12 -2.01
C LEU A 666 -17.95 11.44 -0.61
N ASP A 667 -17.21 10.50 -0.03
CA ASP A 667 -16.59 10.61 1.29
C ASP A 667 -15.10 10.96 1.20
N GLN A 668 -14.57 11.52 2.29
CA GLN A 668 -13.17 11.92 2.35
C GLN A 668 -12.25 10.68 2.31
N GLY A 669 -11.34 10.65 1.34
CA GLY A 669 -10.37 9.57 1.16
C GLY A 669 -10.74 8.52 0.11
N GLU A 670 -11.90 8.68 -0.56
CA GLU A 670 -12.30 7.78 -1.64
C GLU A 670 -11.47 8.02 -2.92
N PRO A 671 -11.12 6.96 -3.65
CA PRO A 671 -10.51 7.10 -4.98
C PRO A 671 -11.48 7.85 -5.90
N LEU A 672 -11.06 9.03 -6.37
CA LEU A 672 -11.86 9.89 -7.23
C LEU A 672 -11.06 10.43 -8.40
N THR A 673 -11.75 10.86 -9.44
CA THR A 673 -11.18 11.60 -10.57
C THR A 673 -12.20 12.59 -11.11
N ILE A 674 -11.75 13.82 -11.33
CA ILE A 674 -12.51 14.87 -11.98
C ILE A 674 -12.20 14.82 -13.48
N GLY A 675 -13.23 14.68 -14.29
CA GLY A 675 -13.14 14.65 -15.75
C GLY A 675 -13.03 16.04 -16.34
N SER A 676 -12.72 16.11 -17.63
CA SER A 676 -12.73 17.38 -18.36
C SER A 676 -14.16 17.95 -18.45
N ILE A 677 -14.30 19.26 -18.28
CA ILE A 677 -15.56 20.01 -18.42
C ILE A 677 -16.18 19.86 -19.82
N SER A 678 -17.51 19.93 -19.96
CA SER A 678 -18.21 20.09 -21.25
C SER A 678 -19.11 21.33 -21.23
N TYR A 679 -19.15 22.07 -22.33
CA TYR A 679 -20.02 23.22 -22.57
C TYR A 679 -21.11 22.87 -23.58
N PHE A 680 -22.37 23.19 -23.31
CA PHE A 680 -23.50 22.81 -24.17
C PHE A 680 -23.94 23.98 -25.06
N LYS A 681 -24.04 23.75 -26.38
CA LYS A 681 -24.48 24.72 -27.40
C LYS A 681 -25.39 24.08 -28.44
N ASP A 682 -26.00 24.88 -29.31
CA ASP A 682 -26.75 24.36 -30.47
C ASP A 682 -25.91 23.45 -31.36
N ALA A 683 -26.53 22.40 -31.91
CA ALA A 683 -25.86 21.45 -32.78
C ALA A 683 -25.38 22.11 -34.09
N TYR A 684 -24.12 21.90 -34.44
CA TYR A 684 -23.55 22.31 -35.73
C TYR A 684 -22.73 21.17 -36.34
N LEU A 685 -22.51 21.21 -37.65
CA LEU A 685 -21.70 20.23 -38.35
C LEU A 685 -20.22 20.34 -37.93
N ASP A 686 -19.68 19.29 -37.31
CA ASP A 686 -18.31 19.27 -36.75
C ASP A 686 -17.39 18.27 -37.46
N GLY A 687 -17.93 17.47 -38.37
CA GLY A 687 -17.13 16.56 -39.21
C GLY A 687 -17.88 15.30 -39.61
N ALA A 688 -17.15 14.18 -39.67
CA ALA A 688 -17.70 12.88 -40.03
C ALA A 688 -17.21 11.76 -39.10
N ALA A 689 -18.05 10.75 -38.92
CA ALA A 689 -17.73 9.51 -38.21
C ALA A 689 -17.76 8.32 -39.19
N LEU A 690 -16.89 7.35 -38.93
CA LEU A 690 -16.87 6.05 -39.58
C LEU A 690 -17.15 4.98 -38.53
N LYS A 691 -18.18 4.17 -38.76
CA LYS A 691 -18.61 3.11 -37.83
C LYS A 691 -18.74 1.79 -38.55
N VAL A 692 -18.52 0.70 -37.83
CA VAL A 692 -18.52 -0.65 -38.39
C VAL A 692 -19.64 -1.49 -37.78
N TYR A 693 -20.33 -2.26 -38.63
CA TYR A 693 -21.54 -2.97 -38.29
C TYR A 693 -21.51 -4.43 -38.74
N LYS A 694 -22.17 -5.27 -37.93
CA LYS A 694 -22.63 -6.61 -38.30
C LYS A 694 -24.14 -6.54 -38.46
N GLY A 695 -24.62 -6.48 -39.70
CA GLY A 695 -26.02 -6.17 -39.99
C GLY A 695 -26.37 -4.78 -39.43
N ASN A 696 -27.28 -4.73 -38.44
CA ASN A 696 -27.71 -3.48 -37.78
C ASN A 696 -27.00 -3.19 -36.45
N LYS A 697 -26.09 -4.06 -36.00
CA LYS A 697 -25.38 -3.94 -34.72
C LYS A 697 -23.98 -3.39 -34.92
N GLU A 698 -23.66 -2.27 -34.28
CA GLU A 698 -22.29 -1.70 -34.28
C GLU A 698 -21.35 -2.66 -33.51
N THR A 699 -20.28 -3.13 -34.15
CA THR A 699 -19.29 -4.06 -33.57
C THR A 699 -17.99 -4.03 -34.36
N SER A 700 -16.85 -4.13 -33.68
CA SER A 700 -15.52 -4.29 -34.30
C SER A 700 -15.05 -5.75 -34.34
N SER A 701 -15.83 -6.70 -33.81
CA SER A 701 -15.47 -8.13 -33.75
C SER A 701 -16.42 -8.99 -34.58
N PHE A 702 -15.84 -9.91 -35.36
CA PHE A 702 -16.48 -10.74 -36.36
C PHE A 702 -15.94 -12.18 -36.31
N GLN A 703 -16.74 -13.16 -36.69
CA GLN A 703 -16.36 -14.59 -36.66
C GLN A 703 -16.47 -15.24 -38.04
N GLY A 704 -15.50 -16.08 -38.40
CA GLY A 704 -15.48 -16.82 -39.65
C GLY A 704 -15.71 -15.92 -40.88
N ASN A 705 -16.76 -16.22 -41.64
CA ASN A 705 -17.14 -15.54 -42.88
C ASN A 705 -18.10 -14.34 -42.68
N GLU A 706 -18.23 -13.83 -41.46
CA GLU A 706 -19.06 -12.65 -41.19
C GLU A 706 -18.56 -11.41 -41.97
N THR A 707 -19.48 -10.52 -42.31
CA THR A 707 -19.21 -9.30 -43.08
C THR A 707 -19.17 -8.09 -42.15
N ALA A 708 -18.09 -7.33 -42.22
CA ALA A 708 -17.95 -6.04 -41.56
C ALA A 708 -18.36 -4.92 -42.51
N THR A 709 -19.47 -4.24 -42.22
CA THR A 709 -20.00 -3.13 -43.03
C THR A 709 -19.61 -1.79 -42.40
N PHE A 710 -18.78 -1.02 -43.08
CA PHE A 710 -18.32 0.30 -42.66
C PHE A 710 -19.22 1.39 -43.26
N LYS A 711 -19.76 2.27 -42.41
CA LYS A 711 -20.69 3.34 -42.80
C LYS A 711 -20.13 4.70 -42.37
N ALA A 712 -20.03 5.63 -43.31
CA ALA A 712 -19.62 7.01 -43.05
C ALA A 712 -20.85 7.92 -42.88
N SER A 713 -20.82 8.82 -41.90
CA SER A 713 -21.90 9.78 -41.67
C SER A 713 -21.37 11.13 -41.17
N LEU A 714 -22.00 12.24 -41.57
CA LEU A 714 -21.71 13.55 -41.00
C LEU A 714 -22.23 13.65 -39.56
N VAL A 715 -21.44 14.27 -38.68
CA VAL A 715 -21.74 14.36 -37.24
C VAL A 715 -21.59 15.76 -36.69
N ASN A 716 -22.28 16.01 -35.58
CA ASN A 716 -22.16 17.24 -34.82
C ASN A 716 -21.01 17.17 -33.80
N GLN A 717 -20.83 18.25 -33.04
CA GLN A 717 -19.81 18.37 -32.01
C GLN A 717 -19.92 17.35 -30.86
N SER A 718 -21.04 16.61 -30.80
CA SER A 718 -21.31 15.49 -29.90
C SER A 718 -21.11 14.11 -30.53
N ASN A 719 -20.53 14.03 -31.74
CA ASN A 719 -20.41 12.82 -32.55
C ASN A 719 -21.76 12.13 -32.86
N LYS A 720 -22.87 12.88 -32.85
CA LYS A 720 -24.18 12.40 -33.27
C LYS A 720 -24.43 12.75 -34.72
N THR A 721 -25.09 11.85 -35.45
CA THR A 721 -25.41 12.06 -36.88
C THR A 721 -26.19 13.35 -37.08
N MET A 722 -25.74 14.19 -38.00
CA MET A 722 -26.43 15.43 -38.35
C MET A 722 -27.65 15.13 -39.24
N PRO A 723 -28.88 15.56 -38.84
CA PRO A 723 -30.06 15.40 -39.68
C PRO A 723 -29.93 16.23 -40.96
N ASN A 724 -30.68 15.86 -42.00
CA ASN A 724 -30.70 16.54 -43.31
C ASN A 724 -29.33 16.60 -44.02
N THR A 725 -28.45 15.63 -43.75
CA THR A 725 -27.18 15.44 -44.46
C THR A 725 -27.18 14.12 -45.23
N SER A 726 -26.38 14.02 -46.30
CA SER A 726 -26.23 12.76 -47.05
C SER A 726 -24.87 12.62 -47.72
N ILE A 727 -24.35 11.39 -47.84
CA ILE A 727 -23.07 11.14 -48.52
C ILE A 727 -23.26 11.24 -50.05
N LYS A 728 -22.47 12.08 -50.71
CA LYS A 728 -22.44 12.20 -52.17
C LYS A 728 -21.43 11.24 -52.78
N THR A 729 -20.22 11.20 -52.21
CA THR A 729 -19.12 10.29 -52.57
C THR A 729 -18.27 10.00 -51.35
N VAL A 730 -17.76 8.79 -51.20
CA VAL A 730 -16.83 8.40 -50.13
C VAL A 730 -15.75 7.48 -50.67
N SER A 731 -14.50 7.73 -50.32
CA SER A 731 -13.35 6.89 -50.62
C SER A 731 -12.86 6.25 -49.33
N TYR A 732 -12.79 4.93 -49.34
CA TYR A 732 -12.29 4.11 -48.24
C TYR A 732 -10.86 3.68 -48.54
N THR A 733 -9.94 3.93 -47.62
CA THR A 733 -8.60 3.32 -47.64
C THR A 733 -8.53 2.26 -46.57
N ILE A 734 -8.43 1.01 -47.00
CA ILE A 734 -8.42 -0.19 -46.17
C ILE A 734 -6.97 -0.64 -46.01
N PHE A 735 -6.50 -0.79 -44.78
CA PHE A 735 -5.22 -1.42 -44.45
C PHE A 735 -5.49 -2.81 -43.88
N ASN A 736 -5.00 -3.87 -44.53
CA ASN A 736 -5.02 -5.20 -43.95
C ASN A 736 -3.91 -5.31 -42.90
N THR A 737 -4.30 -5.29 -41.64
CA THR A 737 -3.42 -5.37 -40.46
C THR A 737 -3.31 -6.78 -39.90
N GLY A 738 -4.06 -7.74 -40.45
CA GLY A 738 -4.08 -9.13 -40.02
C GLY A 738 -3.10 -10.02 -40.75
N ALA A 739 -3.02 -11.28 -40.29
CA ALA A 739 -2.10 -12.29 -40.84
C ALA A 739 -2.59 -12.95 -42.13
N ASN A 740 -3.89 -12.86 -42.44
CA ASN A 740 -4.50 -13.51 -43.60
C ASN A 740 -5.20 -12.52 -44.54
N ASN A 741 -5.47 -12.97 -45.76
CA ASN A 741 -6.11 -12.16 -46.80
C ASN A 741 -7.55 -11.74 -46.40
N VAL A 742 -7.96 -10.55 -46.85
CA VAL A 742 -9.34 -10.06 -46.75
C VAL A 742 -9.91 -9.76 -48.13
N ILE A 743 -11.23 -9.81 -48.28
CA ILE A 743 -11.96 -9.49 -49.51
C ILE A 743 -12.70 -8.17 -49.32
N VAL A 744 -12.50 -7.25 -50.26
CA VAL A 744 -13.16 -5.93 -50.32
C VAL A 744 -13.63 -5.71 -51.75
N ASP A 745 -14.93 -5.48 -51.97
CA ASP A 745 -15.53 -5.31 -53.31
C ASP A 745 -15.08 -6.36 -54.33
N GLY A 746 -14.93 -7.61 -53.90
CA GLY A 746 -14.47 -8.72 -54.72
C GLY A 746 -12.95 -8.78 -54.97
N GLN A 747 -12.17 -7.81 -54.49
CA GLN A 747 -10.70 -7.85 -54.54
C GLN A 747 -10.11 -8.46 -53.28
N THR A 748 -9.08 -9.29 -53.46
CA THR A 748 -8.31 -9.88 -52.36
C THR A 748 -7.16 -8.97 -51.96
N ILE A 749 -7.09 -8.59 -50.69
CA ILE A 749 -6.04 -7.74 -50.12
C ILE A 749 -5.17 -8.59 -49.19
N SER A 750 -3.90 -8.75 -49.55
CA SER A 750 -2.93 -9.49 -48.74
C SER A 750 -2.51 -8.76 -47.46
N PRO A 751 -1.97 -9.48 -46.46
CA PRO A 751 -1.42 -8.89 -45.24
C PRO A 751 -0.46 -7.73 -45.51
N ASN A 752 -0.52 -6.70 -44.66
CA ASN A 752 0.31 -5.50 -44.73
C ASN A 752 0.21 -4.72 -46.06
N ARG A 753 -0.89 -4.88 -46.80
CA ARG A 753 -1.20 -4.08 -47.98
C ARG A 753 -2.39 -3.17 -47.70
N SER A 754 -2.44 -2.07 -48.45
CA SER A 754 -3.57 -1.15 -48.48
C SER A 754 -4.28 -1.19 -49.81
N PHE A 755 -5.60 -0.96 -49.79
CA PHE A 755 -6.44 -0.84 -50.96
C PHE A 755 -7.38 0.35 -50.80
N THR A 756 -7.60 1.13 -51.85
CA THR A 756 -8.51 2.26 -51.83
C THR A 756 -9.62 2.05 -52.84
N VAL A 757 -10.87 2.23 -52.39
CA VAL A 757 -12.06 2.16 -53.24
C VAL A 757 -12.96 3.37 -53.03
N THR A 758 -13.60 3.84 -54.09
CA THR A 758 -14.49 4.99 -54.06
C THR A 758 -15.91 4.58 -54.42
N HIS A 759 -16.84 5.02 -53.58
CA HIS A 759 -18.25 4.72 -53.59
C HIS A 759 -19.06 6.00 -53.80
N GLY A 760 -20.15 5.90 -54.57
CA GLY A 760 -21.10 6.98 -54.81
C GLY A 760 -22.34 6.89 -53.91
N ALA A 761 -23.21 7.90 -53.95
CA ALA A 761 -24.41 8.00 -53.10
C ALA A 761 -25.31 6.75 -53.09
N ALA A 762 -25.39 5.99 -54.18
CA ALA A 762 -26.23 4.79 -54.29
C ALA A 762 -25.67 3.56 -53.56
N ASN A 763 -24.37 3.54 -53.23
CA ASN A 763 -23.71 2.42 -52.55
C ASN A 763 -22.59 2.97 -51.66
N ALA A 764 -22.94 3.73 -50.62
CA ALA A 764 -21.99 4.44 -49.78
C ALA A 764 -21.35 3.58 -48.66
N ASP A 765 -21.78 2.33 -48.49
CA ASP A 765 -21.30 1.43 -47.44
C ASP A 765 -20.18 0.52 -47.98
N LEU A 766 -19.17 0.23 -47.16
CA LEU A 766 -18.07 -0.67 -47.51
C LEU A 766 -18.16 -2.00 -46.77
N ASP A 767 -18.21 -3.10 -47.51
CA ASP A 767 -18.19 -4.45 -46.95
C ASP A 767 -16.79 -5.08 -47.00
N VAL A 768 -16.37 -5.66 -45.87
CA VAL A 768 -15.10 -6.39 -45.73
C VAL A 768 -15.37 -7.80 -45.17
N LYS A 769 -14.75 -8.82 -45.76
CA LYS A 769 -14.81 -10.23 -45.32
C LYS A 769 -13.43 -10.86 -45.28
N THR A 770 -13.27 -12.00 -44.64
CA THR A 770 -12.05 -12.81 -44.71
C THR A 770 -12.11 -13.81 -45.86
N VAL A 771 -10.94 -14.27 -46.32
CA VAL A 771 -10.85 -15.43 -47.23
C VAL A 771 -10.96 -16.71 -46.41
N ASP A 772 -11.82 -17.63 -46.83
CA ASP A 772 -12.04 -18.97 -46.24
C ASP A 772 -12.34 -18.97 -44.72
N GLY A 773 -12.78 -17.84 -44.16
CA GLY A 773 -13.11 -17.71 -42.74
C GLY A 773 -11.89 -17.64 -41.82
N MET A 774 -10.69 -17.41 -42.35
CA MET A 774 -9.45 -17.31 -41.57
C MET A 774 -9.40 -16.06 -40.68
N SER A 775 -8.59 -16.10 -39.63
CA SER A 775 -8.43 -14.95 -38.72
C SER A 775 -7.71 -13.78 -39.41
N SER A 776 -8.24 -12.55 -39.32
CA SER A 776 -7.57 -11.35 -39.88
C SER A 776 -8.07 -10.06 -39.21
N SER A 777 -7.52 -8.91 -39.59
CA SER A 777 -7.96 -7.60 -39.10
C SER A 777 -7.72 -6.49 -40.13
N VAL A 778 -8.57 -5.46 -40.10
CA VAL A 778 -8.42 -4.28 -40.96
C VAL A 778 -8.56 -2.98 -40.18
N ARG A 779 -7.89 -1.96 -40.69
CA ARG A 779 -8.04 -0.55 -40.29
C ARG A 779 -8.49 0.26 -41.50
N VAL A 780 -9.56 1.03 -41.37
CA VAL A 780 -10.18 1.75 -42.50
C VAL A 780 -10.25 3.24 -42.22
N LEU A 781 -9.86 4.05 -43.20
CA LEU A 781 -10.03 5.51 -43.24
C LEU A 781 -11.05 5.87 -44.32
N ALA A 782 -11.91 6.86 -44.06
CA ALA A 782 -12.88 7.35 -45.05
C ALA A 782 -12.75 8.85 -45.29
N THR A 783 -12.71 9.25 -46.57
CA THR A 783 -12.67 10.66 -47.02
C THR A 783 -13.67 10.86 -48.15
N GLY A 784 -14.35 11.99 -48.23
CA GLY A 784 -15.34 12.18 -49.29
C GLY A 784 -16.00 13.54 -49.32
N THR A 785 -17.10 13.61 -50.07
CA THR A 785 -17.97 14.78 -50.16
C THR A 785 -19.38 14.36 -49.76
N ALA A 786 -20.01 15.17 -48.91
CA ALA A 786 -21.39 15.03 -48.47
C ALA A 786 -22.18 16.29 -48.80
N ILE A 787 -23.51 16.22 -48.70
CA ILE A 787 -24.42 17.36 -48.75
C ILE A 787 -24.66 17.82 -47.31
N ASP A 788 -24.32 19.07 -47.01
CA ASP A 788 -24.57 19.74 -45.72
C ASP A 788 -26.05 20.13 -45.58
N THR A 789 -26.44 20.53 -44.37
CA THR A 789 -27.74 21.05 -43.97
C THR A 789 -28.23 22.24 -44.80
N ASP A 790 -27.34 23.03 -45.40
CA ASP A 790 -27.67 24.13 -46.30
C ASP A 790 -27.76 23.72 -47.79
N GLY A 791 -27.59 22.42 -48.08
CA GLY A 791 -27.64 21.85 -49.42
C GLY A 791 -26.32 21.95 -50.20
N LYS A 792 -25.23 22.46 -49.63
CA LYS A 792 -23.94 22.58 -50.31
C LYS A 792 -23.03 21.37 -50.10
N ASP A 793 -22.03 21.25 -50.97
CA ASP A 793 -21.00 20.22 -50.87
C ASP A 793 -20.07 20.50 -49.65
N TYR A 794 -19.90 19.48 -48.81
CA TYR A 794 -19.01 19.47 -47.65
C TYR A 794 -17.98 18.35 -47.79
N ALA A 795 -16.70 18.70 -47.87
CA ALA A 795 -15.62 17.72 -47.88
C ALA A 795 -15.33 17.24 -46.46
N PHE A 796 -15.25 15.92 -46.25
CA PHE A 796 -15.02 15.34 -44.94
C PHE A 796 -13.86 14.34 -44.94
N THR A 797 -13.26 14.18 -43.76
CA THR A 797 -12.39 13.07 -43.39
C THR A 797 -12.90 12.51 -42.08
N ALA A 798 -13.25 11.23 -42.06
CA ALA A 798 -13.73 10.55 -40.86
C ALA A 798 -12.56 9.95 -40.06
N LYS A 799 -12.73 9.81 -38.75
CA LYS A 799 -11.80 9.04 -37.91
C LYS A 799 -11.74 7.57 -38.34
N GLU A 800 -10.58 6.94 -38.16
CA GLU A 800 -10.41 5.53 -38.54
C GLU A 800 -11.28 4.57 -37.72
N ALA A 801 -11.69 3.47 -38.34
CA ALA A 801 -12.43 2.38 -37.70
C ALA A 801 -11.70 1.04 -37.96
N THR A 802 -11.88 0.06 -37.07
CA THR A 802 -11.22 -1.25 -37.18
C THR A 802 -12.21 -2.40 -37.12
N ALA A 803 -11.88 -3.50 -37.79
CA ALA A 803 -12.60 -4.76 -37.70
C ALA A 803 -11.62 -5.92 -37.51
N THR A 804 -11.93 -6.82 -36.58
CA THR A 804 -11.16 -8.02 -36.27
C THR A 804 -12.02 -9.25 -36.50
N PHE A 805 -11.47 -10.23 -37.22
CA PHE A 805 -12.12 -11.48 -37.59
C PHE A 805 -11.39 -12.65 -36.95
N THR A 806 -12.14 -13.56 -36.32
CA THR A 806 -11.60 -14.77 -35.67
C THR A 806 -12.11 -16.02 -36.38
N SER A 807 -11.21 -16.95 -36.70
CA SER A 807 -11.54 -18.24 -37.33
C SER A 807 -12.47 -19.10 -36.47
N VAL A 808 -13.34 -19.88 -37.13
CA VAL A 808 -14.30 -20.81 -36.51
C VAL A 808 -14.13 -22.26 -36.98
N THR A 809 -13.11 -22.57 -37.79
CA THR A 809 -12.88 -23.92 -38.37
C THR A 809 -11.89 -24.76 -37.53
N SER A 810 -12.22 -26.04 -37.32
CA SER A 810 -11.48 -27.04 -36.52
C SER A 810 -10.22 -27.62 -37.22
N VAL A 811 -9.35 -28.30 -36.45
CA VAL A 811 -7.98 -28.77 -36.83
C VAL A 811 -7.98 -29.54 -38.17
N VAL A 812 -7.09 -29.15 -39.09
CA VAL A 812 -7.14 -29.59 -40.51
C VAL A 812 -6.20 -30.76 -40.81
N LYS A 813 -5.10 -30.92 -40.05
CA LYS A 813 -4.24 -32.11 -40.12
C LYS A 813 -3.95 -32.64 -38.73
N GLU A 814 -4.42 -33.85 -38.46
CA GLU A 814 -4.08 -34.63 -37.28
C GLU A 814 -3.38 -35.91 -37.73
N TYR A 815 -2.27 -36.24 -37.09
CA TYR A 815 -1.58 -37.50 -37.33
C TYR A 815 -0.88 -37.98 -36.06
N THR A 816 -1.16 -39.22 -35.65
CA THR A 816 -0.50 -39.86 -34.50
C THR A 816 0.27 -41.06 -35.01
N GLY A 817 1.56 -41.14 -34.70
CA GLY A 817 2.41 -42.24 -35.15
C GLY A 817 3.67 -42.38 -34.34
N ALA A 818 4.36 -43.51 -34.49
CA ALA A 818 5.66 -43.74 -33.88
C ALA A 818 6.72 -42.83 -34.53
N VAL A 819 7.54 -42.17 -33.71
CA VAL A 819 8.63 -41.33 -34.19
C VAL A 819 9.80 -42.23 -34.58
N GLY A 820 10.14 -42.22 -35.87
CA GLY A 820 11.30 -42.94 -36.41
C GLY A 820 12.58 -42.11 -36.34
N ALA A 821 12.50 -40.79 -36.50
CA ALA A 821 13.60 -39.86 -36.28
C ALA A 821 13.08 -38.45 -35.96
N VAL A 822 13.84 -37.68 -35.18
CA VAL A 822 13.51 -36.27 -34.89
C VAL A 822 14.78 -35.43 -34.87
N ASN A 823 14.69 -34.20 -35.36
CA ASN A 823 15.71 -33.16 -35.22
C ASN A 823 15.04 -31.78 -35.02
N LYS A 824 15.84 -30.72 -34.87
CA LYS A 824 15.32 -29.37 -34.59
C LYS A 824 14.38 -28.80 -35.66
N LYS A 825 14.38 -29.35 -36.87
CA LYS A 825 13.61 -28.86 -38.04
C LYS A 825 12.53 -29.82 -38.50
N THR A 826 12.65 -31.12 -38.24
CA THR A 826 11.74 -32.13 -38.77
C THR A 826 11.49 -33.25 -37.76
N ILE A 827 10.27 -33.78 -37.76
CA ILE A 827 9.92 -35.04 -37.12
C ILE A 827 9.46 -36.05 -38.19
N GLN A 828 10.13 -37.19 -38.25
CA GLN A 828 9.85 -38.28 -39.17
C GLN A 828 9.14 -39.38 -38.39
N PHE A 829 7.93 -39.73 -38.83
CA PHE A 829 7.23 -40.89 -38.31
C PHE A 829 7.64 -42.13 -39.09
N VAL A 830 7.52 -43.29 -38.46
CA VAL A 830 7.97 -44.58 -39.04
C VAL A 830 7.24 -44.87 -40.36
N ASP A 831 5.97 -44.49 -40.47
CA ASP A 831 5.07 -44.78 -41.60
C ASP A 831 4.63 -43.52 -42.36
N LYS A 832 5.26 -42.36 -42.14
CA LYS A 832 4.92 -41.10 -42.81
C LYS A 832 6.15 -40.21 -43.00
N ASP A 833 6.26 -39.61 -44.18
CA ASP A 833 7.27 -38.62 -44.54
C ASP A 833 7.46 -37.52 -43.48
N ALA A 834 8.70 -37.01 -43.40
CA ALA A 834 9.11 -35.99 -42.44
C ALA A 834 8.19 -34.77 -42.46
N ILE A 835 7.67 -34.42 -41.28
CA ILE A 835 6.92 -33.20 -41.06
C ILE A 835 7.89 -32.09 -40.64
N THR A 836 7.90 -30.99 -41.38
CA THR A 836 8.65 -29.78 -41.02
C THR A 836 8.01 -29.10 -39.80
N ILE A 837 8.84 -28.79 -38.81
CA ILE A 837 8.48 -28.05 -37.60
C ILE A 837 8.58 -26.55 -37.92
N LYS A 838 7.46 -25.83 -37.80
CA LYS A 838 7.34 -24.39 -38.04
C LYS A 838 7.68 -23.59 -36.78
N ASP A 839 8.12 -22.35 -36.98
CA ASP A 839 8.33 -21.41 -35.88
C ASP A 839 7.02 -21.15 -35.12
N GLY A 840 7.10 -21.19 -33.78
CA GLY A 840 5.93 -21.07 -32.90
C GLY A 840 5.15 -22.36 -32.69
N ALA A 841 5.67 -23.51 -33.14
CA ALA A 841 5.12 -24.81 -32.77
C ALA A 841 5.12 -25.03 -31.25
N LYS A 842 4.05 -25.62 -30.73
CA LYS A 842 3.92 -25.98 -29.32
C LYS A 842 4.23 -27.47 -29.12
N PHE A 843 4.92 -27.78 -28.02
CA PHE A 843 5.34 -29.14 -27.68
C PHE A 843 4.78 -29.53 -26.33
N PHE A 844 4.34 -30.77 -26.18
CA PHE A 844 3.77 -31.27 -24.92
C PHE A 844 4.32 -32.65 -24.59
N GLY A 845 4.74 -32.83 -23.34
CA GLY A 845 5.25 -34.10 -22.82
C GLY A 845 4.14 -35.13 -22.56
N GLY A 846 4.53 -36.35 -22.20
CA GLY A 846 3.57 -37.46 -22.01
C GLY A 846 2.60 -37.27 -20.82
N ASN A 847 2.87 -36.29 -19.95
CA ASN A 847 2.01 -35.87 -18.85
C ASN A 847 1.06 -34.71 -19.22
N GLY A 848 1.07 -34.26 -20.47
CA GLY A 848 0.26 -33.14 -20.98
C GLY A 848 0.79 -31.75 -20.63
N SER A 849 1.96 -31.63 -19.99
CA SER A 849 2.60 -30.33 -19.71
C SER A 849 3.26 -29.76 -20.96
N GLU A 850 3.16 -28.44 -21.14
CA GLU A 850 3.83 -27.74 -22.24
C GLU A 850 5.34 -27.76 -22.01
N ILE A 851 6.09 -28.19 -23.03
CA ILE A 851 7.54 -28.22 -23.07
C ILE A 851 8.00 -27.02 -23.90
N ILE A 852 8.72 -26.10 -23.26
CA ILE A 852 9.17 -24.87 -23.91
C ILE A 852 10.43 -25.17 -24.74
N GLY A 853 10.27 -25.16 -26.06
CA GLY A 853 11.36 -25.28 -27.02
C GLY A 853 11.58 -26.71 -27.54
N ILE A 854 11.97 -26.80 -28.82
CA ILE A 854 12.18 -28.07 -29.52
C ILE A 854 13.30 -28.92 -28.89
N ASP A 855 14.35 -28.29 -28.34
CA ASP A 855 15.47 -29.01 -27.72
C ASP A 855 15.03 -29.79 -26.47
N ALA A 856 14.16 -29.18 -25.65
CA ALA A 856 13.59 -29.84 -24.49
C ALA A 856 12.58 -30.93 -24.90
N PHE A 857 11.87 -30.75 -26.02
CA PHE A 857 10.96 -31.77 -26.55
C PHE A 857 11.71 -32.98 -27.12
N ILE A 858 12.83 -32.77 -27.83
CA ILE A 858 13.70 -33.86 -28.28
C ILE A 858 14.25 -34.63 -27.07
N THR A 859 14.70 -33.92 -26.04
CA THR A 859 15.17 -34.55 -24.79
C THR A 859 14.08 -35.40 -24.13
N GLU A 860 12.83 -34.92 -24.14
CA GLU A 860 11.67 -35.70 -23.67
C GLU A 860 11.47 -36.95 -24.54
N LEU A 861 11.52 -36.86 -25.86
CA LEU A 861 11.38 -38.02 -26.76
C LEU A 861 12.50 -39.05 -26.56
N GLU A 862 13.74 -38.60 -26.37
CA GLU A 862 14.92 -39.45 -26.12
C GLU A 862 14.88 -40.14 -24.76
N SER A 863 14.08 -39.63 -23.81
CA SER A 863 13.88 -40.27 -22.50
C SER A 863 13.04 -41.56 -22.59
N TYR A 864 12.36 -41.80 -23.72
CA TYR A 864 11.60 -43.03 -23.98
C TYR A 864 12.47 -44.01 -24.78
N ASN A 865 12.84 -45.15 -24.18
CA ASN A 865 13.60 -46.20 -24.86
C ASN A 865 12.78 -46.75 -26.04
N ASN A 866 13.24 -46.49 -27.28
CA ASN A 866 12.71 -46.92 -28.59
C ASN A 866 11.19 -47.16 -28.68
N GLY A 867 10.49 -46.29 -29.42
CA GLY A 867 9.06 -46.49 -29.76
C GLY A 867 8.11 -45.37 -29.33
N VAL A 868 8.59 -44.13 -29.16
CA VAL A 868 7.74 -43.01 -28.73
C VAL A 868 6.71 -42.62 -29.80
N ILE A 869 5.44 -42.50 -29.40
CA ILE A 869 4.35 -42.07 -30.27
C ILE A 869 4.11 -40.59 -30.07
N VAL A 870 3.92 -39.83 -31.15
CA VAL A 870 3.62 -38.40 -31.10
C VAL A 870 2.39 -38.10 -31.94
N THR A 871 1.47 -37.29 -31.40
CA THR A 871 0.38 -36.66 -32.14
C THR A 871 0.84 -35.30 -32.66
N TYR A 872 0.84 -35.15 -33.99
CA TYR A 872 0.97 -33.89 -34.72
C TYR A 872 -0.41 -33.30 -35.03
N LEU A 873 -0.59 -32.02 -34.75
CA LEU A 873 -1.78 -31.22 -35.07
C LEU A 873 -1.37 -29.97 -35.83
N GLU A 874 -2.07 -29.65 -36.92
CA GLU A 874 -1.99 -28.38 -37.65
C GLU A 874 -3.40 -27.83 -37.86
N ASP A 875 -3.67 -26.65 -37.30
CA ASP A 875 -4.96 -25.98 -37.45
C ASP A 875 -5.11 -25.24 -38.80
N ALA A 876 -6.28 -24.67 -39.05
CA ALA A 876 -6.59 -23.94 -40.28
C ALA A 876 -5.74 -22.66 -40.45
N ASP A 877 -5.18 -22.15 -39.35
CA ASP A 877 -4.25 -21.01 -39.32
C ASP A 877 -2.78 -21.48 -39.46
N GLY A 878 -2.53 -22.78 -39.65
CA GLY A 878 -1.22 -23.37 -39.92
C GLY A 878 -0.33 -23.56 -38.69
N LYS A 879 -0.89 -23.41 -37.47
CA LYS A 879 -0.17 -23.52 -36.20
C LYS A 879 0.02 -24.98 -35.81
N GLN A 880 1.26 -25.35 -35.49
CA GLN A 880 1.62 -26.74 -35.21
C GLN A 880 1.67 -27.06 -33.72
N THR A 881 1.19 -28.23 -33.35
CA THR A 881 1.31 -28.79 -32.00
C THR A 881 1.77 -30.24 -32.06
N PHE A 882 2.77 -30.61 -31.24
CA PHE A 882 3.26 -31.99 -31.10
C PHE A 882 3.06 -32.46 -29.66
N LYS A 883 2.46 -33.63 -29.46
CA LYS A 883 2.15 -34.17 -28.13
C LYS A 883 2.65 -35.62 -28.01
N VAL A 884 3.39 -35.94 -26.96
CA VAL A 884 3.83 -37.33 -26.68
C VAL A 884 2.68 -38.19 -26.17
N VAL A 885 2.61 -39.43 -26.65
CA VAL A 885 1.67 -40.50 -26.27
C VAL A 885 2.49 -41.74 -25.83
N ARG A 886 2.19 -42.38 -24.67
CA ARG A 886 3.01 -43.45 -24.04
C ARG A 886 2.45 -44.89 -24.23
N GLU A 887 3.34 -45.92 -24.25
CA GLU A 887 3.10 -47.39 -24.18
C GLU A 887 3.68 -48.07 -22.89
N ASP A 888 3.32 -49.34 -22.60
CA ASP A 888 3.75 -50.13 -21.43
C ASP A 888 4.99 -51.05 -21.65
N THR A 889 5.41 -51.75 -20.57
CA THR A 889 6.77 -52.28 -20.34
C THR A 889 7.23 -53.53 -21.12
N ASN A 890 6.47 -54.13 -22.03
CA ASN A 890 6.86 -55.41 -22.67
C ASN A 890 7.03 -55.41 -24.20
N GLY A 891 7.06 -54.25 -24.86
CA GLY A 891 7.56 -54.14 -26.23
C GLY A 891 6.79 -54.93 -27.31
N GLN A 892 5.51 -55.24 -27.07
CA GLN A 892 4.57 -55.64 -28.11
C GLN A 892 3.45 -54.61 -28.21
N LEU A 893 3.14 -54.18 -29.44
CA LEU A 893 2.03 -53.32 -29.79
C LEU A 893 0.72 -53.94 -29.27
N VAL A 894 0.04 -53.25 -28.36
CA VAL A 894 -1.37 -53.51 -28.03
C VAL A 894 -2.16 -52.33 -28.57
N ASN A 895 -3.00 -52.56 -29.59
CA ASN A 895 -4.09 -51.62 -29.84
C ASN A 895 -4.87 -51.51 -28.53
N ALA A 896 -4.95 -50.30 -27.96
CA ALA A 896 -5.87 -50.07 -26.86
C ALA A 896 -7.27 -50.39 -27.39
N ALA A 897 -7.94 -51.40 -26.81
CA ALA A 897 -9.32 -51.70 -27.15
C ALA A 897 -10.14 -50.42 -26.88
N LYS A 898 -10.56 -49.74 -27.94
CA LYS A 898 -11.27 -48.47 -27.82
C LYS A 898 -12.70 -48.79 -27.50
N LEU A 899 -13.24 -48.15 -26.46
CA LEU A 899 -14.66 -48.21 -26.19
C LEU A 899 -15.39 -47.55 -27.36
N THR A 900 -16.04 -48.35 -28.20
CA THR A 900 -16.78 -47.85 -29.35
C THR A 900 -18.18 -47.48 -28.96
N GLU A 901 -18.80 -48.20 -28.03
CA GLU A 901 -20.20 -47.97 -27.68
C GLU A 901 -20.45 -48.33 -26.21
N ALA A 902 -21.33 -47.59 -25.55
CA ALA A 902 -21.80 -47.90 -24.20
C ALA A 902 -23.33 -47.76 -24.18
N GLU A 903 -24.03 -48.90 -24.20
CA GLU A 903 -25.48 -48.93 -24.24
C GLU A 903 -26.05 -49.24 -22.86
N ILE A 904 -26.98 -48.42 -22.37
CA ILE A 904 -27.73 -48.75 -21.15
C ILE A 904 -28.79 -49.78 -21.50
N THR A 905 -28.67 -50.98 -20.93
CA THR A 905 -29.76 -51.96 -20.91
C THR A 905 -30.49 -51.88 -19.56
N ARG A 906 -31.79 -51.54 -19.58
CA ARG A 906 -32.62 -51.55 -18.36
C ARG A 906 -32.97 -52.99 -17.97
N ALA A 907 -32.64 -53.42 -16.74
CA ALA A 907 -33.43 -54.47 -16.09
C ALA A 907 -34.84 -53.90 -15.77
N LYS A 908 -35.89 -54.64 -16.12
CA LYS A 908 -37.32 -54.27 -15.94
C LYS A 908 -37.78 -54.56 -14.50
N THR A 909 -38.98 -54.11 -14.09
CA THR A 909 -39.31 -52.99 -13.18
C THR A 909 -40.22 -53.53 -12.06
N ASP A 910 -40.33 -52.86 -10.89
CA ASP A 910 -41.54 -52.92 -10.04
C ASP A 910 -41.82 -51.61 -9.27
N SER A 911 -43.03 -51.08 -9.47
CA SER A 911 -43.86 -50.05 -8.78
C SER A 911 -43.23 -48.81 -8.11
N VAL A 912 -43.79 -47.62 -8.42
CA VAL A 912 -43.59 -46.33 -7.74
C VAL A 912 -44.88 -45.98 -6.98
N VAL A 913 -44.78 -45.54 -5.72
CA VAL A 913 -45.88 -44.88 -5.02
C VAL A 913 -45.53 -43.40 -4.90
N VAL A 914 -46.36 -42.53 -5.49
CA VAL A 914 -46.29 -41.07 -5.29
C VAL A 914 -47.34 -40.70 -4.25
N THR A 915 -46.93 -40.01 -3.17
CA THR A 915 -47.86 -39.61 -2.11
C THR A 915 -48.29 -38.15 -2.29
N LYS A 916 -49.59 -37.94 -2.51
CA LYS A 916 -50.23 -36.61 -2.47
C LYS A 916 -49.96 -35.96 -1.11
N ALA A 917 -49.69 -34.65 -1.05
CA ALA A 917 -49.65 -33.97 0.24
C ALA A 917 -51.06 -33.65 0.72
N THR A 918 -51.29 -33.87 2.01
CA THR A 918 -52.57 -33.60 2.67
C THR A 918 -52.34 -32.60 3.81
N ALA A 919 -53.10 -31.51 3.78
CA ALA A 919 -53.15 -30.53 4.87
C ALA A 919 -54.53 -30.57 5.53
N ASN A 920 -54.55 -30.67 6.86
CA ASN A 920 -55.80 -30.61 7.63
C ASN A 920 -55.99 -29.19 8.12
N ALA A 921 -57.05 -28.55 7.64
CA ALA A 921 -57.41 -27.19 8.02
C ALA A 921 -58.68 -27.22 8.89
N LEU A 922 -58.56 -26.74 10.13
CA LEU A 922 -59.71 -26.69 11.05
C LEU A 922 -60.62 -25.53 10.63
N VAL A 923 -61.68 -25.84 9.89
CA VAL A 923 -62.67 -24.85 9.43
C VAL A 923 -64.00 -25.09 10.09
N ILE A 924 -64.12 -25.05 11.43
CA ILE A 924 -65.46 -24.87 12.02
C ILE A 924 -65.40 -24.17 13.39
N SER A 925 -65.77 -22.89 13.38
CA SER A 925 -66.66 -22.27 14.38
C SER A 925 -67.12 -20.85 14.00
N SER A 926 -66.42 -20.19 13.05
CA SER A 926 -66.61 -18.76 12.75
C SER A 926 -66.99 -18.42 11.30
N ASN A 927 -67.23 -19.41 10.43
CA ASN A 927 -67.57 -19.22 9.01
C ASN A 927 -66.67 -18.22 8.23
N PRO A 928 -65.33 -18.39 8.21
CA PRO A 928 -64.40 -17.46 7.57
C PRO A 928 -64.16 -17.74 6.08
N ASP A 929 -63.86 -16.71 5.27
CA ASP A 929 -63.44 -16.90 3.87
C ASP A 929 -62.20 -17.80 3.75
N VAL A 930 -62.18 -18.68 2.74
CA VAL A 930 -61.10 -19.64 2.50
C VAL A 930 -60.47 -19.36 1.15
N ILE A 931 -59.16 -19.24 1.11
CA ILE A 931 -58.40 -19.04 -0.12
C ILE A 931 -57.56 -20.27 -0.39
N VAL A 932 -57.69 -20.86 -1.58
CA VAL A 932 -56.88 -21.99 -2.05
C VAL A 932 -56.26 -21.60 -3.37
N GLU A 933 -54.93 -21.68 -3.47
CA GLU A 933 -54.14 -21.29 -4.65
C GLU A 933 -54.49 -19.90 -5.19
N GLY A 934 -54.81 -18.97 -4.28
CA GLY A 934 -55.19 -17.60 -4.63
C GLY A 934 -56.67 -17.41 -5.00
N VAL A 935 -57.47 -18.48 -5.09
CA VAL A 935 -58.92 -18.40 -5.32
C VAL A 935 -59.66 -18.31 -3.99
N THR A 936 -60.45 -17.26 -3.81
CA THR A 936 -61.24 -17.00 -2.59
C THR A 936 -62.64 -17.58 -2.70
N TYR A 937 -63.03 -18.38 -1.70
CA TYR A 937 -64.38 -18.87 -1.45
C TYR A 937 -64.92 -18.21 -0.18
N ALA A 938 -65.97 -17.42 -0.31
CA ALA A 938 -66.54 -16.67 0.82
C ALA A 938 -67.79 -17.35 1.40
N TYR A 939 -68.01 -17.22 2.70
CA TYR A 939 -69.18 -17.84 3.34
C TYR A 939 -70.44 -17.01 3.12
N ASP A 940 -71.48 -17.64 2.57
CA ASP A 940 -72.85 -17.12 2.53
C ASP A 940 -73.83 -18.26 2.80
N ALA A 941 -74.59 -18.17 3.89
CA ALA A 941 -75.56 -19.19 4.30
C ALA A 941 -76.66 -19.46 3.26
N ASN A 942 -76.87 -18.54 2.31
CA ASN A 942 -77.87 -18.66 1.26
C ASN A 942 -77.28 -19.06 -0.10
N ALA A 943 -75.98 -19.36 -0.19
CA ALA A 943 -75.33 -19.72 -1.45
C ALA A 943 -76.05 -20.89 -2.14
N THR A 944 -76.36 -20.72 -3.41
CA THR A 944 -76.97 -21.76 -4.23
C THR A 944 -75.90 -22.60 -4.92
N ASP A 945 -76.30 -23.71 -5.53
CA ASP A 945 -75.34 -24.61 -6.20
C ASP A 945 -74.76 -23.99 -7.47
N ALA A 946 -75.40 -22.92 -8.00
CA ALA A 946 -74.86 -22.13 -9.11
C ALA A 946 -73.75 -21.15 -8.68
N ASP A 947 -73.64 -20.84 -7.39
CA ASP A 947 -72.69 -19.85 -6.87
C ASP A 947 -71.33 -20.50 -6.59
N LEU A 948 -70.49 -20.61 -7.63
CA LEU A 948 -69.26 -21.41 -7.61
C LEU A 948 -68.18 -20.94 -6.61
N LYS A 949 -68.23 -19.67 -6.17
CA LYS A 949 -67.23 -19.06 -5.27
C LYS A 949 -67.79 -18.61 -3.92
N LEU A 950 -69.05 -18.91 -3.64
CA LEU A 950 -69.67 -18.71 -2.32
C LEU A 950 -70.05 -20.05 -1.74
N TYR A 951 -69.97 -20.24 -0.43
CA TYR A 951 -70.33 -21.53 0.17
C TYR A 951 -71.24 -21.38 1.39
N LYS A 952 -72.21 -22.28 1.53
CA LYS A 952 -73.21 -22.24 2.62
C LYS A 952 -72.86 -23.11 3.83
N ASN A 953 -72.00 -24.10 3.65
CA ASN A 953 -71.49 -24.95 4.73
C ASN A 953 -70.20 -25.66 4.28
N ALA A 954 -69.54 -26.35 5.21
CA ALA A 954 -68.23 -26.95 4.94
C ALA A 954 -68.27 -28.04 3.84
N ALA A 955 -69.39 -28.75 3.67
CA ALA A 955 -69.52 -29.75 2.61
C ALA A 955 -69.63 -29.10 1.22
N ASP A 956 -70.44 -28.04 1.11
CA ASP A 956 -70.57 -27.22 -0.11
C ASP A 956 -69.23 -26.57 -0.50
N LEU A 957 -68.47 -26.07 0.49
CA LEU A 957 -67.12 -25.55 0.26
C LEU A 957 -66.17 -26.62 -0.30
N ALA A 958 -66.19 -27.81 0.28
CA ALA A 958 -65.32 -28.91 -0.14
C ALA A 958 -65.62 -29.34 -1.59
N GLU A 959 -66.90 -29.37 -1.97
CA GLU A 959 -67.33 -29.67 -3.33
C GLU A 959 -66.90 -28.57 -4.32
N LYS A 960 -67.08 -27.30 -3.96
CA LYS A 960 -66.71 -26.17 -4.81
C LYS A 960 -65.20 -26.08 -5.04
N ILE A 961 -64.39 -26.30 -4.01
CA ILE A 961 -62.92 -26.36 -4.17
C ILE A 961 -62.55 -27.53 -5.08
N THR A 962 -63.15 -28.71 -4.89
CA THR A 962 -62.82 -29.92 -5.67
C THR A 962 -63.20 -29.81 -7.15
N ASN A 963 -64.26 -29.06 -7.46
CA ASN A 963 -64.77 -28.91 -8.83
C ASN A 963 -64.23 -27.65 -9.54
N ASP A 964 -63.45 -26.81 -8.86
CA ASP A 964 -62.86 -25.62 -9.48
C ASP A 964 -61.59 -26.02 -10.24
N GLU A 965 -61.72 -26.22 -11.55
CA GLU A 965 -60.63 -26.64 -12.44
C GLU A 965 -59.49 -25.60 -12.57
N SER A 966 -59.60 -24.43 -11.92
CA SER A 966 -58.55 -23.41 -11.97
C SER A 966 -57.34 -23.72 -11.08
N HIS A 967 -57.42 -24.73 -10.22
CA HIS A 967 -56.30 -25.23 -9.41
C HIS A 967 -56.41 -26.74 -9.17
N ASP A 968 -55.28 -27.37 -8.83
CA ASP A 968 -55.17 -28.83 -8.69
C ASP A 968 -55.29 -29.29 -7.22
N VAL A 969 -56.26 -28.73 -6.48
CA VAL A 969 -56.49 -29.05 -5.06
C VAL A 969 -57.89 -29.61 -4.84
N THR A 970 -57.95 -30.82 -4.29
CA THR A 970 -59.21 -31.45 -3.86
C THR A 970 -59.46 -31.25 -2.38
N ALA A 971 -60.71 -31.05 -1.99
CA ALA A 971 -61.08 -30.80 -0.60
C ALA A 971 -62.15 -31.79 -0.12
N LYS A 972 -61.99 -32.32 1.10
CA LYS A 972 -62.96 -33.23 1.70
C LYS A 972 -63.11 -32.98 3.20
N ILE A 973 -64.33 -33.10 3.70
CA ILE A 973 -64.57 -33.02 5.14
C ILE A 973 -64.16 -34.32 5.83
N GLY A 974 -63.25 -34.21 6.80
CA GLY A 974 -62.79 -35.30 7.65
C GLY A 974 -63.74 -35.60 8.81
N GLY A 975 -63.53 -36.73 9.50
CA GLY A 975 -64.43 -37.24 10.54
C GLY A 975 -64.64 -36.36 11.78
N ALA A 976 -63.83 -35.31 11.96
CA ALA A 976 -63.97 -34.30 13.02
C ALA A 976 -64.58 -32.97 12.52
N GLY A 977 -65.04 -32.90 11.26
CA GLY A 977 -65.56 -31.70 10.63
C GLY A 977 -64.49 -30.80 9.96
N ASN A 978 -63.22 -31.19 10.03
CA ASN A 978 -62.12 -30.42 9.45
C ASN A 978 -62.14 -30.51 7.91
N LEU A 979 -61.69 -29.45 7.24
CA LEU A 979 -61.50 -29.44 5.80
C LEU A 979 -60.10 -29.97 5.48
N ASN A 980 -60.04 -31.13 4.85
CA ASN A 980 -58.80 -31.75 4.44
C ASN A 980 -58.54 -31.40 2.98
N LEU A 981 -57.49 -30.62 2.74
CA LEU A 981 -57.04 -30.22 1.41
C LEU A 981 -55.94 -31.16 0.93
N THR A 982 -56.08 -31.67 -0.29
CA THR A 982 -55.14 -32.61 -0.90
C THR A 982 -54.79 -32.14 -2.30
N GLY A 983 -53.53 -31.79 -2.50
CA GLY A 983 -53.00 -31.41 -3.81
C GLY A 983 -52.80 -32.62 -4.72
N ASP A 984 -52.57 -32.39 -6.01
CA ASP A 984 -52.31 -33.46 -6.95
C ASP A 984 -50.98 -34.20 -6.68
N ALA A 985 -50.92 -35.47 -7.12
CA ALA A 985 -49.76 -36.32 -6.95
C ALA A 985 -48.55 -35.88 -7.81
N GLU A 986 -48.76 -35.08 -8.85
CA GLU A 986 -47.70 -34.74 -9.82
C GLU A 986 -47.38 -33.23 -9.91
N GLY A 987 -48.08 -32.38 -9.16
CA GLY A 987 -47.96 -30.92 -9.20
C GLY A 987 -46.96 -30.29 -8.21
N GLU A 988 -46.65 -29.00 -8.41
CA GLU A 988 -45.85 -28.17 -7.48
C GLU A 988 -46.58 -27.95 -6.14
N ASN A 989 -45.89 -27.34 -5.15
CA ASN A 989 -46.45 -27.11 -3.82
C ASN A 989 -47.71 -26.23 -3.87
N PHE A 990 -48.78 -26.61 -3.16
CA PHE A 990 -50.01 -25.82 -3.12
C PHE A 990 -50.13 -24.92 -1.89
N THR A 991 -50.86 -23.83 -2.01
CA THR A 991 -51.01 -22.82 -0.95
C THR A 991 -52.46 -22.62 -0.53
N TYR A 992 -52.70 -22.38 0.77
CA TYR A 992 -54.05 -22.05 1.26
C TYR A 992 -54.03 -21.12 2.48
N LYS A 993 -55.17 -20.47 2.74
CA LYS A 993 -55.39 -19.51 3.84
C LYS A 993 -56.83 -19.57 4.31
N ILE A 994 -57.05 -19.36 5.62
CA ILE A 994 -58.39 -19.28 6.23
C ILE A 994 -58.53 -17.94 6.97
N GLY A 995 -59.57 -17.17 6.63
CA GLY A 995 -59.84 -15.85 7.17
C GLY A 995 -58.67 -14.88 6.97
N ALA A 996 -58.31 -14.13 8.01
CA ALA A 996 -57.20 -13.18 7.97
C ALA A 996 -55.82 -13.82 8.19
N ALA A 997 -55.70 -15.16 8.32
CA ALA A 997 -54.44 -15.84 8.63
C ALA A 997 -53.36 -15.64 7.53
N SER A 998 -52.10 -15.93 7.84
CA SER A 998 -51.05 -15.97 6.80
C SER A 998 -51.23 -17.20 5.91
N ALA A 999 -50.86 -17.10 4.63
CA ALA A 999 -50.93 -18.22 3.70
C ALA A 999 -49.93 -19.32 4.11
N VAL A 1000 -50.37 -20.57 4.07
CA VAL A 1000 -49.58 -21.76 4.37
C VAL A 1000 -49.28 -22.47 3.05
N THR A 1001 -48.00 -22.77 2.82
CA THR A 1001 -47.55 -23.56 1.66
C THR A 1001 -47.29 -25.00 2.09
N THR A 1002 -47.90 -25.96 1.39
CA THR A 1002 -47.75 -27.40 1.69
C THR A 1002 -47.01 -28.06 0.53
N ALA A 1003 -45.91 -28.76 0.84
CA ALA A 1003 -45.09 -29.39 -0.18
C ALA A 1003 -45.62 -30.76 -0.59
N ASN A 1004 -45.83 -30.98 -1.89
CA ASN A 1004 -46.17 -32.30 -2.44
C ASN A 1004 -44.93 -33.20 -2.31
N GLY A 1005 -45.08 -34.34 -1.61
CA GLY A 1005 -43.97 -35.22 -1.24
C GLY A 1005 -43.17 -35.76 -2.44
N VAL A 1006 -41.88 -36.01 -2.22
CA VAL A 1006 -40.84 -36.35 -3.22
C VAL A 1006 -41.28 -37.46 -4.19
N LYS A 1007 -41.14 -37.22 -5.52
CA LYS A 1007 -41.02 -38.29 -6.53
C LYS A 1007 -39.74 -39.09 -6.23
N ALA A 1008 -39.85 -40.13 -5.41
CA ALA A 1008 -38.77 -41.09 -5.23
C ALA A 1008 -38.64 -41.93 -6.51
N SER A 1009 -37.60 -41.69 -7.30
CA SER A 1009 -37.21 -42.59 -8.38
C SER A 1009 -36.73 -43.92 -7.79
N GLN A 1010 -37.21 -45.04 -8.34
CA GLN A 1010 -36.64 -46.38 -8.09
C GLN A 1010 -35.10 -46.34 -8.16
N ALA A 1011 -34.42 -47.06 -7.27
CA ALA A 1011 -33.02 -47.39 -7.48
C ALA A 1011 -32.94 -48.41 -8.63
N VAL A 1012 -32.91 -47.90 -9.86
CA VAL A 1012 -32.56 -48.69 -11.04
C VAL A 1012 -31.08 -48.97 -10.93
N LYS A 1013 -30.68 -50.21 -10.61
CA LYS A 1013 -29.30 -50.62 -10.90
C LYS A 1013 -29.14 -50.56 -12.41
N GLN A 1014 -28.28 -49.65 -12.85
CA GLN A 1014 -28.04 -49.42 -14.26
C GLN A 1014 -27.10 -50.51 -14.76
N GLN A 1015 -27.55 -51.31 -15.74
CA GLN A 1015 -26.67 -52.22 -16.46
C GLN A 1015 -26.21 -51.52 -17.73
N ILE A 1016 -24.91 -51.51 -17.97
CA ILE A 1016 -24.32 -50.89 -19.15
C ILE A 1016 -23.51 -51.96 -19.88
N THR A 1017 -23.80 -52.12 -21.16
CA THR A 1017 -23.00 -52.96 -22.06
C THR A 1017 -21.97 -52.07 -22.73
N PHE A 1018 -20.70 -52.32 -22.44
CA PHE A 1018 -19.56 -51.65 -23.06
C PHE A 1018 -19.04 -52.50 -24.22
N THR A 1019 -19.07 -51.96 -25.42
CA THR A 1019 -18.55 -52.59 -26.64
C THR A 1019 -17.23 -51.96 -27.00
N PHE A 1020 -16.21 -52.80 -27.21
CA PHE A 1020 -14.86 -52.36 -27.55
C PHE A 1020 -14.49 -52.76 -29.00
N THR A 1021 -13.49 -52.10 -29.58
CA THR A 1021 -12.99 -52.46 -30.93
C THR A 1021 -12.41 -53.87 -31.00
N GLU A 1022 -11.91 -54.40 -29.88
CA GLU A 1022 -11.27 -55.72 -29.74
C GLU A 1022 -11.59 -56.31 -28.36
N ALA A 1023 -11.40 -57.62 -28.16
CA ALA A 1023 -11.76 -58.30 -26.92
C ALA A 1023 -10.93 -57.81 -25.72
N VAL A 1024 -11.59 -57.51 -24.60
CA VAL A 1024 -10.95 -56.96 -23.39
C VAL A 1024 -10.79 -58.04 -22.33
N LYS A 1025 -9.68 -58.05 -21.58
CA LYS A 1025 -9.45 -58.98 -20.46
C LYS A 1025 -10.19 -58.52 -19.20
N ALA A 1026 -11.46 -58.87 -19.08
CA ALA A 1026 -12.26 -58.77 -17.86
C ALA A 1026 -12.87 -60.13 -17.53
N ASN A 1027 -13.07 -60.44 -16.25
CA ASN A 1027 -13.78 -61.63 -15.77
C ASN A 1027 -15.10 -61.23 -15.13
N ILE A 1028 -16.08 -62.14 -15.13
CA ILE A 1028 -17.31 -61.98 -14.34
C ILE A 1028 -16.92 -61.84 -12.86
N ASP A 1029 -17.62 -60.95 -12.16
CA ASP A 1029 -17.39 -60.53 -10.78
C ASP A 1029 -16.20 -59.58 -10.54
N ASP A 1030 -15.45 -59.21 -11.58
CA ASP A 1030 -14.43 -58.18 -11.45
C ASP A 1030 -15.08 -56.84 -11.01
N SER A 1031 -14.48 -56.21 -9.99
CA SER A 1031 -14.90 -54.90 -9.53
C SER A 1031 -14.43 -53.84 -10.51
N VAL A 1032 -15.33 -52.96 -10.94
CA VAL A 1032 -15.03 -51.93 -11.94
C VAL A 1032 -15.53 -50.57 -11.47
N ASN A 1033 -14.76 -49.52 -11.75
CA ASN A 1033 -15.19 -48.15 -11.56
C ASN A 1033 -15.55 -47.55 -12.92
N VAL A 1034 -16.75 -46.97 -13.04
CA VAL A 1034 -17.30 -46.45 -14.29
C VAL A 1034 -17.83 -45.03 -14.07
N GLY A 1035 -17.46 -44.06 -14.91
CA GLY A 1035 -18.02 -42.71 -14.87
C GLY A 1035 -17.00 -41.59 -15.11
N PRO A 1036 -17.30 -40.33 -14.73
CA PRO A 1036 -16.41 -39.20 -14.96
C PRO A 1036 -15.21 -39.21 -13.99
N THR A 1037 -14.10 -38.60 -14.40
CA THR A 1037 -12.88 -38.51 -13.59
C THR A 1037 -13.17 -37.80 -12.26
N GLY A 1038 -12.88 -38.45 -11.13
CA GLY A 1038 -13.12 -37.91 -9.78
C GLY A 1038 -14.52 -38.17 -9.20
N ALA A 1039 -15.45 -38.71 -9.99
CA ALA A 1039 -16.80 -39.07 -9.56
C ALA A 1039 -17.29 -40.41 -10.17
N ALA A 1040 -16.34 -41.32 -10.46
CA ALA A 1040 -16.64 -42.65 -10.96
C ALA A 1040 -17.39 -43.47 -9.91
N VAL A 1041 -18.41 -44.21 -10.34
CA VAL A 1041 -19.20 -45.08 -9.48
C VAL A 1041 -18.71 -46.51 -9.58
N ALA A 1042 -18.81 -47.27 -8.48
CA ALA A 1042 -18.47 -48.68 -8.48
C ALA A 1042 -19.55 -49.51 -9.20
N GLY A 1043 -19.12 -50.59 -9.81
CA GLY A 1043 -19.95 -51.60 -10.44
C GLY A 1043 -19.22 -52.94 -10.50
N THR A 1044 -19.93 -53.93 -11.00
CA THR A 1044 -19.41 -55.30 -11.12
C THR A 1044 -19.63 -55.81 -12.53
N VAL A 1045 -18.62 -56.43 -13.12
CA VAL A 1045 -18.76 -57.11 -14.41
C VAL A 1045 -19.68 -58.31 -14.23
N THR A 1046 -20.79 -58.31 -14.96
CA THR A 1046 -21.83 -59.34 -14.88
C THR A 1046 -21.85 -60.28 -16.07
N ASP A 1047 -21.26 -59.88 -17.21
CA ASP A 1047 -21.09 -60.74 -18.39
C ASP A 1047 -19.92 -60.25 -19.27
N VAL A 1048 -19.26 -61.18 -19.98
CA VAL A 1048 -18.17 -60.88 -20.94
C VAL A 1048 -18.33 -61.79 -22.15
N ALA A 1049 -18.64 -61.21 -23.31
CA ALA A 1049 -18.87 -61.93 -24.56
C ALA A 1049 -18.12 -61.26 -25.73
N GLY A 1050 -16.97 -61.82 -26.10
CA GLY A 1050 -16.14 -61.30 -27.19
C GLY A 1050 -15.62 -59.89 -26.90
N THR A 1051 -16.11 -58.91 -27.66
CA THR A 1051 -15.77 -57.49 -27.51
C THR A 1051 -16.69 -56.74 -26.55
N ASN A 1052 -17.71 -57.39 -25.98
CA ASN A 1052 -18.70 -56.76 -25.12
C ASN A 1052 -18.47 -57.14 -23.65
N VAL A 1053 -18.54 -56.15 -22.76
CA VAL A 1053 -18.45 -56.30 -21.31
C VAL A 1053 -19.68 -55.65 -20.68
N VAL A 1054 -20.48 -56.43 -19.96
CA VAL A 1054 -21.70 -55.94 -19.31
C VAL A 1054 -21.43 -55.69 -17.84
N VAL A 1055 -21.65 -54.46 -17.39
CA VAL A 1055 -21.42 -54.04 -16.00
C VAL A 1055 -22.73 -53.63 -15.35
N THR A 1056 -22.99 -54.14 -14.16
CA THR A 1056 -24.07 -53.65 -13.30
C THR A 1056 -23.52 -52.65 -12.29
N LEU A 1057 -23.99 -51.42 -12.33
CA LEU A 1057 -23.54 -50.37 -11.43
C LEU A 1057 -24.25 -50.45 -10.07
N GLU A 1058 -23.50 -50.16 -9.01
CA GLU A 1058 -24.04 -50.06 -7.65
C GLU A 1058 -24.90 -48.80 -7.48
N THR A 1059 -24.52 -47.72 -8.16
CA THR A 1059 -25.27 -46.46 -8.24
C THR A 1059 -25.39 -46.04 -9.70
N ALA A 1060 -26.58 -45.61 -10.13
CA ALA A 1060 -26.80 -45.19 -11.52
C ALA A 1060 -26.00 -43.93 -11.86
N LEU A 1061 -25.44 -43.89 -13.08
CA LEU A 1061 -24.89 -42.66 -13.65
C LEU A 1061 -26.02 -41.77 -14.17
N ASN A 1062 -25.91 -40.47 -13.94
CA ASN A 1062 -26.87 -39.50 -14.46
C ASN A 1062 -26.84 -39.51 -16.00
N LEU A 1063 -28.00 -39.34 -16.65
CA LEU A 1063 -28.08 -39.22 -18.10
C LEU A 1063 -27.21 -38.07 -18.61
N GLY A 1064 -26.40 -38.35 -19.65
CA GLY A 1064 -25.44 -37.39 -20.19
C GLY A 1064 -24.14 -37.24 -19.40
N SER A 1065 -23.94 -38.00 -18.31
CA SER A 1065 -22.65 -38.09 -17.63
C SER A 1065 -21.56 -38.52 -18.60
N GLU A 1066 -20.35 -37.99 -18.45
CA GLU A 1066 -19.21 -38.40 -19.27
C GLU A 1066 -18.62 -39.71 -18.74
N ILE A 1067 -18.52 -40.76 -19.56
CA ILE A 1067 -17.76 -41.97 -19.18
C ILE A 1067 -16.32 -41.84 -19.70
N ASN A 1068 -15.46 -41.28 -18.85
CA ASN A 1068 -14.04 -41.08 -19.17
C ASN A 1068 -13.15 -41.98 -18.30
N VAL A 1069 -13.75 -42.74 -17.38
CA VAL A 1069 -13.11 -43.77 -16.54
C VAL A 1069 -13.89 -45.07 -16.69
N PHE A 1070 -13.20 -46.13 -17.11
CA PHE A 1070 -13.60 -47.53 -17.03
C PHE A 1070 -12.38 -48.31 -16.51
N ASP A 1071 -12.36 -48.62 -15.21
CA ASP A 1071 -11.19 -49.15 -14.52
C ASP A 1071 -11.53 -50.44 -13.76
N VAL A 1072 -11.02 -51.57 -14.24
CA VAL A 1072 -11.23 -52.88 -13.62
C VAL A 1072 -10.22 -53.06 -12.48
N LYS A 1073 -10.68 -52.94 -11.24
CA LYS A 1073 -9.87 -53.06 -10.03
C LYS A 1073 -9.46 -54.52 -9.81
N GLY A 1074 -8.18 -54.81 -9.98
CA GLY A 1074 -7.58 -56.09 -9.58
C GLY A 1074 -6.55 -56.67 -10.56
N THR A 1075 -6.50 -56.17 -11.79
CA THR A 1075 -5.55 -56.63 -12.81
C THR A 1075 -4.60 -55.49 -13.16
N ALA A 1076 -3.29 -55.73 -13.14
CA ALA A 1076 -2.24 -54.72 -13.30
C ALA A 1076 -2.08 -54.19 -14.75
N VAL A 1077 -3.18 -53.85 -15.41
CA VAL A 1077 -3.21 -53.28 -16.77
C VAL A 1077 -4.20 -52.12 -16.76
N LYS A 1078 -3.70 -50.88 -16.80
CA LYS A 1078 -4.53 -49.66 -16.85
C LYS A 1078 -4.93 -49.41 -18.31
N THR A 1079 -6.06 -49.95 -18.76
CA THR A 1079 -6.64 -49.57 -20.05
C THR A 1079 -7.17 -48.14 -19.97
N LYS A 1080 -6.52 -47.20 -20.66
CA LYS A 1080 -7.02 -45.82 -20.84
C LYS A 1080 -7.82 -45.77 -22.15
N VAL A 1081 -9.07 -45.32 -22.08
CA VAL A 1081 -9.96 -45.16 -23.23
C VAL A 1081 -9.50 -43.94 -24.06
N SER A 1082 -9.36 -44.08 -25.39
CA SER A 1082 -9.13 -42.96 -26.31
C SER A 1082 -10.07 -43.00 -27.52
N GLU A 1083 -10.47 -41.82 -27.98
CA GLU A 1083 -11.62 -41.46 -28.83
C GLU A 1083 -11.67 -42.12 -30.24
N LYS A 1084 -12.86 -42.49 -30.75
CA LYS A 1084 -13.82 -41.63 -31.51
C LYS A 1084 -14.91 -42.48 -32.20
N ASN A 1085 -16.12 -41.90 -32.30
CA ASN A 1085 -17.30 -42.21 -33.15
C ASN A 1085 -18.46 -43.01 -32.53
N VAL A 1086 -19.59 -42.33 -32.19
CA VAL A 1086 -20.96 -42.89 -32.37
C VAL A 1086 -21.99 -41.78 -32.67
N ASP A 1087 -22.89 -42.10 -33.58
CA ASP A 1087 -24.07 -41.37 -34.07
C ASP A 1087 -25.16 -41.18 -32.99
N LEU A 1088 -25.66 -39.94 -32.85
CA LEU A 1088 -26.57 -39.50 -31.78
C LEU A 1088 -28.06 -39.74 -32.08
N THR A 1089 -28.42 -40.58 -33.05
CA THR A 1089 -29.82 -40.63 -33.52
C THR A 1089 -30.71 -41.77 -32.99
N LYS A 1090 -30.26 -42.64 -32.07
CA LYS A 1090 -31.15 -43.67 -31.49
C LYS A 1090 -30.89 -43.98 -29.99
N THR A 1091 -31.91 -43.72 -29.14
CA THR A 1091 -32.10 -44.21 -27.74
C THR A 1091 -31.08 -43.68 -26.68
N PRO A 1092 -31.30 -43.83 -25.35
CA PRO A 1092 -30.70 -42.95 -24.34
C PRO A 1092 -29.25 -43.36 -24.04
N VAL A 1093 -28.30 -42.82 -24.78
CA VAL A 1093 -26.87 -43.14 -24.63
C VAL A 1093 -26.21 -42.21 -23.61
N ILE A 1094 -25.38 -42.76 -22.71
CA ILE A 1094 -24.48 -41.98 -21.85
C ILE A 1094 -23.40 -41.38 -22.76
N LYS A 1095 -23.09 -40.08 -22.63
CA LYS A 1095 -22.06 -39.44 -23.46
C LYS A 1095 -20.68 -40.00 -23.09
N VAL A 1096 -20.01 -40.66 -24.02
CA VAL A 1096 -18.56 -40.88 -23.91
C VAL A 1096 -17.91 -39.62 -24.47
N THR A 1097 -17.20 -38.88 -23.63
CA THR A 1097 -16.76 -37.53 -24.00
C THR A 1097 -15.24 -37.47 -23.93
N SER A 1098 -14.68 -36.84 -24.94
CA SER A 1098 -13.26 -36.70 -25.17
C SER A 1098 -12.57 -35.99 -24.02
N LYS A 1099 -11.49 -36.57 -23.49
CA LYS A 1099 -10.42 -35.76 -22.88
C LYS A 1099 -9.04 -36.31 -23.18
#